data_AF-A0A1E8VXV0-F1
#
_entry.id   AF-A0A1E8VXV0-F1
#
_cell.length_a   1.000
_cell.length_b   1.000
_cell.length_c   1.000
_cell.angle_alpha   90.00
_cell.angle_beta   90.00
_cell.angle_gamma   90.00
#
_symmetry.space_group_name_H-M   'P 1'
#
loop_
_entity.id
_entity.type
_entity.pdbx_description
1 polymer ?
#
loop_
_entity_poly.entity_id
_entity_poly.type
_entity_poly.pdbx_seq_one_letter_code
_entity_poly.pdbx_strand_id
1 'polypeptide(L)'
;MRAPLSVLAASTLLCAVLIAPRPAFATPADAVITRESAGALGVVLPPSPEQPAASETSALAPEASARTEDEPSPSGQAAPQDAPQDAPQDAVQPPSSAGESVSNGSAAGEPKAAPQQPDASPAPASPLEPPSEPGPSVPPVAEGEYVIESVNGGRKVLDVTAGSTSDGTNVQAYESNMSPAQRWRLTFHEDSGCYTIGLVGTSKVLDVSAASARAGANVQIWDDNGTDAQLWTIVKMGGSYQVVSRLRRDLVLDLAGGRTANGTNVQIYTANGTASQGFLFLPATVTVAPGATLPGTDGSYQLISGPSSLGSVVVGRAGSSDVRLLDKDGSPSQRLYLKRDAKGYYAVYAIESGKVLEARYGSVVPGTRVQLAFDCGSAQQRWALVRNANGSYGLVNKASGLALGVADALAGTAGAGLQTLVANEGEGQWFWLEATANLAAGPAVTDKAGTYIIRSANSLVQVIDSAGGGSADGTNVQTYQSTMSGTQRWTLSRVGDYYTVARAGTSQVLDVQAAGLRDGVNVGLWHANGTDAQLWKLVRRDDAYLLVSKLRADLVLDLMWAGTANGTNVQAYTANGTRAQLFYLLSPDPSIEPGVRGLDGAYLLAGGGASSRHVADIEAGSLGNGANARLYARNDSGAQRLYLKDDGSGFYTITVIGTGKVLDVADGNVVPSTNVRQWQANGSDAQKWALRLNADGVSYTLVSKANGLVLDISGGVIGNGSNLQVYDANGTAAQRFWLIPSSILTEGVYSIRPLSNTGRVVDITNGSSASGAQAQIYVSNGSLAQRFQVVYDAETGAYRLRTAASGGWLTARGSSVLQVGSSLTTPGVENLWRPVWNGRYFSLLSTSADLVMSLGAEGSSNGAKLALRDASGSVTQHFLFMPERLLAGGLYEFRSGLGANLVLDVRGGSSAAGADLQAYAGNDSLAQKFYLVPSGEGYLIKNFASGKVLDVDSASSLDGARVQQWYLNHSNAQLWRAEIVDGGGVRFVNVNSGKALEVAAGRTAFQAQPREGLASQRWTLKKTIGYGWVSQNGTWHYFYRDGSSRAFTNVAYSAFQAIRYTTSKTNYLLCIDNWNCRTIVFKGSAGNWEPVQDWLCSVGTTKHSDPTFGITARGSFEILKKGYFMGNDPDYFYWSEFYVPSGSPDGEGQRFHSAGFYRNYGDPYTPGAPYDTTIGRAETHGCVRLWFDQAKWLYNTCPIGSKVYSY
;
A
#
# COMPACT_ATOMS: atom_id res chain seq x y z
N MET A 1 -0.10 18.11 -0.96
CA MET A 1 0.85 18.96 -0.20
C MET A 1 1.44 18.05 0.89
N ARG A 2 2.77 17.84 0.93
CA ARG A 2 3.78 18.67 1.63
C ARG A 2 3.40 18.91 3.11
N ALA A 3 4.27 18.43 4.01
CA ALA A 3 4.21 18.70 5.45
C ALA A 3 4.60 20.16 5.76
N PRO A 4 4.55 20.59 7.04
CA PRO A 4 5.80 20.54 7.82
C PRO A 4 5.63 20.25 9.32
N LEU A 5 6.74 19.88 9.98
CA LEU A 5 7.15 20.45 11.28
C LEU A 5 8.59 19.99 11.62
N SER A 6 9.49 20.94 11.91
CA SER A 6 10.87 20.68 12.34
C SER A 6 11.51 21.94 12.94
N VAL A 7 12.57 21.74 13.75
CA VAL A 7 13.46 22.79 14.36
C VAL A 7 12.71 23.65 15.42
N LEU A 8 13.23 24.04 16.60
CA LEU A 8 14.56 24.42 17.13
C LEU A 8 14.79 23.82 18.55
N ALA A 9 15.97 23.87 19.20
CA ALA A 9 17.39 24.01 18.81
C ALA A 9 18.30 23.93 20.09
N ALA A 10 19.60 24.27 19.95
CA ALA A 10 20.65 24.41 20.97
C ALA A 10 21.25 23.11 21.56
N SER A 11 22.58 22.97 21.75
CA SER A 11 23.75 23.79 21.33
C SER A 11 25.07 23.00 21.47
N THR A 12 26.09 23.30 20.63
CA THR A 12 27.56 23.15 20.86
C THR A 12 28.16 21.77 21.24
N LEU A 13 29.41 21.39 20.93
CA LEU A 13 30.39 21.77 19.88
C LEU A 13 31.51 20.69 19.84
N LEU A 14 32.10 20.43 18.65
CA LEU A 14 33.44 19.88 18.39
C LEU A 14 33.85 18.43 18.83
N CYS A 15 34.23 17.65 17.80
CA CYS A 15 35.39 16.75 17.70
C CYS A 15 35.57 15.41 18.47
N ALA A 16 36.21 14.49 17.72
CA ALA A 16 37.12 13.39 18.11
C ALA A 16 36.57 11.97 18.37
N VAL A 17 36.84 11.10 17.38
CA VAL A 17 37.36 9.72 17.46
C VAL A 17 37.22 8.96 18.81
N LEU A 18 36.59 7.78 18.76
CA LEU A 18 36.73 6.74 19.77
C LEU A 18 37.13 5.39 19.17
N ILE A 19 38.06 4.72 19.86
CA ILE A 19 38.61 3.40 19.53
C ILE A 19 38.02 2.36 20.48
N ALA A 20 37.88 1.10 20.03
CA ALA A 20 37.32 0.01 20.83
C ALA A 20 38.25 -0.48 21.96
N PRO A 21 37.69 -0.98 23.06
CA PRO A 21 38.36 -1.92 23.96
C PRO A 21 37.68 -3.30 24.05
N ARG A 22 38.43 -4.31 24.50
CA ARG A 22 37.97 -5.68 24.81
C ARG A 22 37.52 -5.80 26.28
N PRO A 23 36.68 -6.78 26.64
CA PRO A 23 36.58 -7.30 28.01
C PRO A 23 37.57 -8.45 28.29
N ALA A 24 37.81 -8.74 29.57
CA ALA A 24 38.61 -9.88 30.09
C ALA A 24 38.21 -10.20 31.55
N PHE A 25 38.84 -11.21 32.18
CA PHE A 25 38.59 -11.75 33.54
C PHE A 25 37.26 -12.53 33.73
N ALA A 26 37.11 -13.49 34.66
CA ALA A 26 38.03 -14.41 35.36
C ALA A 26 37.21 -15.54 36.05
N THR A 27 37.86 -16.61 36.56
CA THR A 27 37.21 -17.74 37.27
C THR A 27 37.23 -17.58 38.80
N PRO A 28 36.51 -18.45 39.54
CA PRO A 28 37.22 -19.43 40.39
C PRO A 28 36.64 -20.88 40.33
N ALA A 29 37.22 -21.77 41.15
CA ALA A 29 36.99 -23.23 41.27
C ALA A 29 35.66 -23.60 42.01
N ASP A 30 35.26 -24.86 42.27
CA ASP A 30 36.04 -26.07 42.64
C ASP A 30 35.28 -27.42 42.61
N ALA A 31 36.00 -28.54 42.83
CA ALA A 31 35.60 -29.95 43.15
C ALA A 31 34.68 -30.77 42.19
N VAL A 32 35.09 -31.94 41.63
CA VAL A 32 35.23 -33.34 42.17
C VAL A 32 33.89 -33.93 42.69
N ILE A 33 33.29 -35.02 42.16
CA ILE A 33 33.58 -36.48 42.36
C ILE A 33 33.00 -37.36 41.21
N THR A 34 33.40 -38.65 41.17
CA THR A 34 33.38 -39.59 40.02
C THR A 34 32.51 -40.87 40.17
N ARG A 35 32.14 -41.51 39.02
CA ARG A 35 31.95 -42.99 38.81
C ARG A 35 30.78 -43.69 39.55
N GLU A 36 30.27 -44.89 39.21
CA GLU A 36 30.32 -45.83 38.04
C GLU A 36 29.07 -46.76 38.09
N SER A 37 28.25 -46.92 37.04
CA SER A 37 28.29 -47.91 35.92
C SER A 37 27.77 -49.35 36.19
N ALA A 38 26.72 -49.77 35.44
CA ALA A 38 26.45 -51.13 34.91
C ALA A 38 25.13 -51.14 34.10
N GLY A 39 24.96 -51.83 32.96
CA GLY A 39 25.92 -52.48 32.06
C GLY A 39 25.27 -53.41 31.00
N ALA A 40 25.85 -53.49 29.78
CA ALA A 40 25.65 -54.51 28.72
C ALA A 40 24.26 -54.58 28.01
N LEU A 41 24.07 -54.81 26.69
CA LEU A 41 24.87 -55.09 25.47
C LEU A 41 24.22 -54.30 24.26
N GLY A 42 24.69 -54.24 23.00
CA GLY A 42 25.90 -54.70 22.30
C GLY A 42 25.73 -54.75 20.75
N VAL A 43 26.74 -55.27 20.03
CA VAL A 43 26.77 -55.73 18.60
C VAL A 43 26.68 -54.70 17.43
N VAL A 44 27.86 -54.30 16.91
CA VAL A 44 28.37 -54.25 15.50
C VAL A 44 27.65 -53.45 14.36
N LEU A 45 28.47 -52.83 13.49
CA LEU A 45 28.22 -51.92 12.33
C LEU A 45 28.17 -52.69 10.96
N PRO A 46 28.24 -52.10 9.72
CA PRO A 46 28.10 -50.72 9.16
C PRO A 46 27.06 -50.69 7.97
N PRO A 47 27.06 -49.80 6.92
CA PRO A 47 27.75 -48.52 6.61
C PRO A 47 26.82 -47.34 6.14
N SER A 48 27.43 -46.23 5.68
CA SER A 48 26.83 -44.96 5.19
C SER A 48 26.11 -45.05 3.82
N PRO A 49 25.31 -44.02 3.40
CA PRO A 49 25.90 -42.82 2.75
C PRO A 49 25.21 -41.44 2.99
N GLU A 50 26.02 -40.39 2.76
CA GLU A 50 25.74 -39.05 2.17
C GLU A 50 24.36 -38.34 2.28
N GLN A 51 24.38 -37.08 2.75
CA GLN A 51 23.58 -35.92 2.27
C GLN A 51 24.34 -34.60 2.61
N PRO A 52 24.05 -33.45 1.96
CA PRO A 52 25.06 -32.41 1.70
C PRO A 52 25.10 -31.20 2.66
N ALA A 53 26.05 -30.30 2.40
CA ALA A 53 26.41 -29.17 3.25
C ALA A 53 25.60 -27.87 3.05
N ALA A 54 25.51 -27.12 4.16
CA ALA A 54 25.46 -25.65 4.32
C ALA A 54 24.92 -24.75 3.19
N SER A 55 23.92 -23.93 3.55
CA SER A 55 23.55 -22.71 2.84
C SER A 55 23.68 -21.49 3.75
N GLU A 56 24.72 -20.68 3.58
CA GLU A 56 24.76 -19.30 4.07
C GLU A 56 25.39 -18.38 3.02
N THR A 57 24.67 -17.31 2.67
CA THR A 57 25.08 -15.92 2.95
C THR A 57 24.01 -14.96 2.42
N SER A 58 23.72 -13.91 3.18
CA SER A 58 22.91 -12.77 2.74
C SER A 58 23.81 -11.56 2.48
N ALA A 59 23.39 -10.70 1.55
CA ALA A 59 23.99 -9.39 1.32
C ALA A 59 22.88 -8.36 1.04
N LEU A 60 23.09 -7.12 1.47
CA LEU A 60 22.06 -6.08 1.51
C LEU A 60 22.47 -4.85 0.68
N ALA A 61 21.54 -4.37 -0.15
CA ALA A 61 21.43 -2.96 -0.57
C ALA A 61 22.62 -2.41 -1.42
N PRO A 62 22.61 -1.13 -1.88
CA PRO A 62 21.58 -0.09 -1.78
C PRO A 62 21.22 0.59 -3.12
N GLU A 63 20.56 1.76 -3.04
CA GLU A 63 20.49 2.83 -4.06
C GLU A 63 19.66 2.56 -5.36
N ALA A 64 19.07 3.57 -6.01
CA ALA A 64 18.67 4.92 -5.58
C ALA A 64 17.49 5.41 -6.44
N SER A 65 16.64 6.29 -5.92
CA SER A 65 15.55 6.92 -6.69
C SER A 65 15.92 8.37 -7.05
N ALA A 66 16.33 8.58 -8.30
CA ALA A 66 16.53 9.90 -8.87
C ALA A 66 15.42 10.20 -9.89
N ARG A 67 14.77 11.36 -9.76
CA ARG A 67 13.95 11.95 -10.83
C ARG A 67 14.81 12.92 -11.61
N THR A 68 14.70 12.90 -12.94
CA THR A 68 14.99 14.04 -13.80
C THR A 68 13.79 14.21 -14.73
N GLU A 69 13.36 15.45 -14.87
CA GLU A 69 12.37 15.88 -15.87
C GLU A 69 13.17 16.35 -17.09
N ASP A 70 12.68 16.10 -18.31
CA ASP A 70 12.55 17.16 -19.33
C ASP A 70 11.88 16.67 -20.62
N GLU A 71 11.33 17.67 -21.32
CA GLU A 71 10.85 17.78 -22.71
C GLU A 71 9.37 18.20 -22.88
N PRO A 72 9.05 19.09 -23.85
CA PRO A 72 8.00 20.08 -23.65
C PRO A 72 6.65 19.79 -24.33
N SER A 73 5.64 20.56 -23.92
CA SER A 73 4.40 20.77 -24.70
C SER A 73 4.45 22.08 -25.49
N PRO A 74 3.79 22.15 -26.64
CA PRO A 74 3.05 23.35 -27.04
C PRO A 74 1.53 23.11 -27.13
N SER A 75 0.77 24.18 -26.97
CA SER A 75 -0.69 24.20 -26.84
C SER A 75 -1.47 24.29 -28.16
N GLY A 76 -2.71 23.80 -28.18
CA GLY A 76 -3.69 24.12 -29.22
C GLY A 76 -5.13 23.77 -28.82
N GLN A 77 -5.93 24.77 -28.46
CA GLN A 77 -7.39 24.64 -28.28
C GLN A 77 -8.12 25.27 -29.46
N ALA A 78 -9.18 24.60 -29.95
CA ALA A 78 -10.23 25.20 -30.77
C ALA A 78 -11.56 24.45 -30.52
N ALA A 79 -12.68 25.17 -30.63
CA ALA A 79 -14.04 24.67 -30.39
C ALA A 79 -14.78 24.39 -31.73
N PRO A 80 -15.91 23.65 -31.73
CA PRO A 80 -16.52 23.13 -32.97
C PRO A 80 -17.46 24.13 -33.67
N GLN A 81 -17.77 23.86 -34.93
CA GLN A 81 -18.88 24.49 -35.68
C GLN A 81 -19.68 23.45 -36.48
N ASP A 82 -21.00 23.48 -36.25
CA ASP A 82 -22.14 23.30 -37.17
C ASP A 82 -22.31 22.06 -38.09
N ALA A 83 -23.59 21.75 -38.33
CA ALA A 83 -24.11 20.71 -39.24
C ALA A 83 -24.63 21.37 -40.57
N PRO A 84 -25.42 20.74 -41.49
CA PRO A 84 -26.69 20.02 -41.25
C PRO A 84 -26.98 18.79 -42.16
N GLN A 85 -28.16 18.17 -41.97
CA GLN A 85 -29.01 17.32 -42.85
C GLN A 85 -29.72 16.24 -41.99
N ASP A 86 -31.00 15.89 -42.14
CA ASP A 86 -32.13 16.48 -42.88
C ASP A 86 -33.47 16.08 -42.18
N ALA A 87 -34.59 16.74 -42.53
CA ALA A 87 -35.96 16.46 -42.02
C ALA A 87 -36.77 15.60 -43.05
N PRO A 88 -38.07 15.20 -42.88
CA PRO A 88 -39.18 15.68 -42.01
C PRO A 88 -39.82 14.54 -41.14
N GLN A 89 -40.89 14.67 -40.34
CA GLN A 89 -42.28 15.08 -40.65
C GLN A 89 -43.10 15.57 -39.42
N ASP A 90 -44.10 16.42 -39.71
CA ASP A 90 -45.45 16.60 -39.11
C ASP A 90 -45.61 16.46 -37.56
N ALA A 91 -45.89 17.48 -36.73
CA ALA A 91 -46.82 18.64 -36.73
C ALA A 91 -48.12 18.42 -35.89
N VAL A 92 -48.36 19.29 -34.88
CA VAL A 92 -49.67 19.84 -34.41
C VAL A 92 -49.50 20.69 -33.12
N GLN A 93 -50.30 21.76 -32.98
CA GLN A 93 -50.55 22.65 -31.82
C GLN A 93 -52.00 23.21 -31.95
N PRO A 94 -52.62 23.90 -30.96
CA PRO A 94 -52.40 24.04 -29.51
C PRO A 94 -53.68 23.51 -28.77
N PRO A 95 -54.50 24.19 -27.90
CA PRO A 95 -54.29 25.27 -26.93
C PRO A 95 -54.94 25.11 -25.50
N SER A 96 -54.36 25.85 -24.54
CA SER A 96 -54.94 26.56 -23.37
C SER A 96 -56.24 26.13 -22.61
N SER A 97 -56.06 25.93 -21.29
CA SER A 97 -56.76 26.57 -20.13
C SER A 97 -58.25 26.36 -19.80
N ALA A 98 -58.50 25.69 -18.66
CA ALA A 98 -59.47 25.99 -17.57
C ALA A 98 -59.18 25.02 -16.39
N GLY A 99 -59.56 25.23 -15.11
CA GLY A 99 -60.16 26.38 -14.43
C GLY A 99 -60.91 25.95 -13.14
N GLU A 100 -60.64 26.62 -12.00
CA GLU A 100 -61.50 26.71 -10.79
C GLU A 100 -61.78 25.43 -9.92
N SER A 101 -62.07 25.50 -8.61
CA SER A 101 -61.90 26.58 -7.60
C SER A 101 -62.12 26.09 -6.13
N VAL A 102 -61.76 26.94 -5.14
CA VAL A 102 -62.47 27.20 -3.84
C VAL A 102 -62.57 26.07 -2.77
N SER A 103 -62.47 26.30 -1.46
CA SER A 103 -61.89 27.37 -0.58
C SER A 103 -61.77 26.79 0.86
N ASN A 104 -61.34 27.43 1.95
CA ASN A 104 -60.92 28.80 2.32
C ASN A 104 -59.83 28.69 3.44
N GLY A 105 -59.37 29.66 4.25
CA GLY A 105 -59.76 31.03 4.59
C GLY A 105 -59.99 31.15 6.11
N SER A 106 -59.53 32.15 6.87
CA SER A 106 -58.74 33.38 6.60
C SER A 106 -57.91 33.68 7.89
N ALA A 107 -57.30 34.82 8.27
CA ALA A 107 -57.11 36.24 7.86
C ALA A 107 -55.95 36.79 8.76
N ALA A 108 -55.35 37.99 8.68
CA ALA A 108 -55.09 39.06 7.69
C ALA A 108 -54.10 40.06 8.40
N GLY A 109 -53.42 41.02 7.78
CA GLY A 109 -53.27 41.43 6.38
C GLY A 109 -52.63 42.84 6.28
N GLU A 110 -52.15 43.21 5.06
CA GLU A 110 -51.81 44.58 4.61
C GLU A 110 -50.58 45.34 5.22
N PRO A 111 -49.98 46.34 4.52
CA PRO A 111 -49.66 46.38 3.08
C PRO A 111 -48.23 46.91 2.72
N LYS A 112 -47.95 47.08 1.41
CA LYS A 112 -46.63 47.40 0.76
C LYS A 112 -46.36 48.90 0.51
N ALA A 113 -45.09 49.26 0.22
CA ALA A 113 -44.72 50.37 -0.71
C ALA A 113 -43.26 50.29 -1.27
N ALA A 114 -43.01 50.93 -2.44
CA ALA A 114 -41.72 51.27 -3.13
C ALA A 114 -42.05 52.20 -4.36
N PRO A 115 -41.13 52.78 -5.19
CA PRO A 115 -39.64 52.81 -5.25
C PRO A 115 -38.98 54.22 -5.59
N GLN A 116 -37.70 54.22 -6.04
CA GLN A 116 -36.95 55.22 -6.90
C GLN A 116 -36.23 56.51 -6.36
N GLN A 117 -34.88 56.45 -6.32
CA GLN A 117 -33.83 57.26 -7.04
C GLN A 117 -33.68 58.84 -6.89
N PRO A 118 -32.68 59.57 -7.50
CA PRO A 118 -31.74 60.43 -6.72
C PRO A 118 -31.48 61.88 -7.25
N ASP A 119 -30.63 62.68 -6.56
CA ASP A 119 -29.75 63.72 -7.20
C ASP A 119 -28.54 64.18 -6.31
N ALA A 120 -27.78 65.22 -6.71
CA ALA A 120 -26.36 65.44 -6.37
C ALA A 120 -25.89 66.79 -5.71
N SER A 121 -24.61 66.78 -5.28
CA SER A 121 -23.58 67.82 -4.97
C SER A 121 -23.86 69.35 -4.97
N PRO A 122 -23.18 70.07 -4.05
CA PRO A 122 -22.64 71.44 -4.28
C PRO A 122 -21.11 71.57 -4.04
N ALA A 123 -20.54 72.79 -4.19
CA ALA A 123 -19.08 73.06 -4.30
C ALA A 123 -18.51 74.11 -3.28
N PRO A 124 -17.45 74.96 -3.49
CA PRO A 124 -16.24 74.85 -2.66
C PRO A 124 -15.65 76.11 -1.96
N ALA A 125 -14.93 75.85 -0.84
CA ALA A 125 -13.70 76.47 -0.29
C ALA A 125 -13.46 78.01 -0.19
N SER A 126 -12.97 78.46 0.99
CA SER A 126 -12.08 79.63 1.23
C SER A 126 -11.52 79.62 2.69
N PRO A 127 -10.52 80.45 3.08
CA PRO A 127 -9.25 79.95 3.65
C PRO A 127 -9.06 80.07 5.18
N LEU A 128 -7.93 79.54 5.67
CA LEU A 128 -7.42 79.69 7.05
C LEU A 128 -6.03 80.36 7.09
N GLU A 129 -5.71 80.95 8.24
CA GLU A 129 -4.53 81.79 8.52
C GLU A 129 -3.20 81.00 8.70
N PRO A 130 -2.03 81.67 8.60
CA PRO A 130 -0.74 81.06 8.92
C PRO A 130 -0.60 80.74 10.42
N PRO A 131 0.04 79.62 10.80
CA PRO A 131 0.17 79.20 12.20
C PRO A 131 1.28 79.96 12.94
N SER A 132 1.06 80.21 14.24
CA SER A 132 2.10 80.56 15.22
C SER A 132 2.91 79.32 15.66
N GLU A 133 4.06 79.54 16.30
CA GLU A 133 5.00 78.47 16.69
C GLU A 133 4.44 77.44 17.71
N PRO A 134 4.95 76.19 17.72
CA PRO A 134 4.37 75.07 18.47
C PRO A 134 4.92 74.90 19.89
N GLY A 135 4.07 74.33 20.76
CA GLY A 135 4.48 73.71 22.03
C GLY A 135 4.80 72.20 21.88
N PRO A 136 5.32 71.54 22.93
CA PRO A 136 5.77 70.15 22.85
C PRO A 136 4.63 69.17 22.55
N SER A 137 4.86 68.27 21.60
CA SER A 137 3.86 67.33 21.07
C SER A 137 3.80 66.02 21.85
N VAL A 138 2.67 65.74 22.51
CA VAL A 138 2.39 64.41 23.06
C VAL A 138 2.17 63.40 21.92
N PRO A 139 2.83 62.23 21.92
CA PRO A 139 2.67 61.23 20.85
C PRO A 139 1.22 60.68 20.75
N PRO A 140 0.61 60.65 19.53
CA PRO A 140 -0.78 60.20 19.34
C PRO A 140 -1.07 58.73 19.72
N VAL A 141 -0.05 57.88 19.72
CA VAL A 141 -0.04 56.52 20.27
C VAL A 141 1.18 56.38 21.17
N ALA A 142 1.04 55.81 22.36
CA ALA A 142 2.16 55.61 23.29
C ALA A 142 3.20 54.64 22.73
N GLU A 143 4.43 54.74 23.23
CA GLU A 143 5.47 53.73 22.96
C GLU A 143 5.13 52.40 23.62
N GLY A 144 5.52 51.28 22.98
CA GLY A 144 5.22 49.94 23.46
C GLY A 144 5.18 48.89 22.36
N GLU A 145 4.85 47.65 22.73
CA GLU A 145 4.63 46.55 21.77
C GLU A 145 3.15 46.38 21.45
N TYR A 146 2.83 46.34 20.16
CA TYR A 146 1.49 46.32 19.62
C TYR A 146 1.31 45.24 18.54
N VAL A 147 0.11 44.72 18.42
CA VAL A 147 -0.40 44.04 17.24
C VAL A 147 -1.21 45.08 16.46
N ILE A 148 -0.86 45.30 15.18
CA ILE A 148 -1.46 46.36 14.36
C ILE A 148 -2.53 45.72 13.47
N GLU A 149 -3.81 45.86 13.86
CA GLU A 149 -4.97 45.36 13.11
C GLU A 149 -5.41 46.37 12.04
N SER A 150 -5.79 45.92 10.84
CA SER A 150 -6.45 46.79 9.85
C SER A 150 -7.97 46.76 10.03
N VAL A 151 -8.58 47.95 10.08
CA VAL A 151 -10.04 48.14 10.28
C VAL A 151 -10.85 47.47 9.18
N ASN A 152 -10.42 47.55 7.92
CA ASN A 152 -11.06 46.83 6.80
C ASN A 152 -10.62 45.37 6.70
N GLY A 153 -9.49 44.97 7.30
CA GLY A 153 -8.88 43.66 7.08
C GLY A 153 -9.76 42.47 7.45
N GLY A 154 -10.76 42.66 8.31
CA GLY A 154 -11.62 41.57 8.80
C GLY A 154 -10.85 40.67 9.77
N ARG A 155 -10.38 41.26 10.89
CA ARG A 155 -9.52 40.60 11.89
C ARG A 155 -8.22 40.09 11.26
N LYS A 156 -7.49 41.02 10.64
CA LYS A 156 -6.17 40.79 10.01
C LYS A 156 -5.18 41.84 10.49
N VAL A 157 -3.95 41.39 10.71
CA VAL A 157 -2.88 42.18 11.33
C VAL A 157 -1.69 42.29 10.38
N LEU A 158 -0.85 43.31 10.57
CA LEU A 158 0.45 43.40 9.91
C LEU A 158 1.31 42.18 10.31
N ASP A 159 1.71 41.42 9.31
CA ASP A 159 2.42 40.15 9.40
C ASP A 159 3.60 40.18 8.43
N VAL A 160 4.78 39.76 8.89
CA VAL A 160 5.97 39.62 8.02
C VAL A 160 5.92 38.26 7.35
N THR A 161 5.94 38.22 6.01
CA THR A 161 5.71 36.99 5.24
C THR A 161 6.60 35.83 5.70
N ALA A 162 5.97 34.74 6.12
CA ALA A 162 6.59 33.52 6.66
C ALA A 162 7.49 33.71 7.90
N GLY A 163 7.43 34.88 8.57
CA GLY A 163 8.27 35.20 9.72
C GLY A 163 9.76 35.33 9.40
N SER A 164 10.12 35.56 8.14
CA SER A 164 11.51 35.82 7.72
C SER A 164 12.01 37.14 8.32
N THR A 165 13.27 37.17 8.76
CA THR A 165 13.94 38.35 9.31
C THR A 165 14.94 38.99 8.33
N SER A 166 14.97 38.54 7.08
CA SER A 166 15.82 39.09 6.01
C SER A 166 15.30 40.44 5.51
N ASP A 167 16.21 41.33 5.14
CA ASP A 167 15.90 42.61 4.48
C ASP A 167 15.12 42.40 3.17
N GLY A 168 14.15 43.28 2.93
CA GLY A 168 13.24 43.15 1.79
C GLY A 168 12.14 42.09 1.97
N THR A 169 12.05 41.42 3.13
CA THR A 169 10.91 40.53 3.41
C THR A 169 9.62 41.34 3.43
N ASN A 170 8.62 40.85 2.69
CA ASN A 170 7.36 41.55 2.49
C ASN A 170 6.49 41.65 3.76
N VAL A 171 5.71 42.74 3.88
CA VAL A 171 4.67 42.88 4.91
C VAL A 171 3.29 42.68 4.28
N GLN A 172 2.49 41.85 4.92
CA GLN A 172 1.18 41.38 4.46
C GLN A 172 0.13 41.49 5.58
N ALA A 173 -1.14 41.41 5.21
CA ALA A 173 -2.23 41.21 6.16
C ALA A 173 -2.45 39.69 6.37
N TYR A 174 -2.44 39.23 7.62
CA TYR A 174 -2.65 37.82 7.96
C TYR A 174 -3.53 37.65 9.21
N GLU A 175 -4.06 36.44 9.42
CA GLU A 175 -4.80 36.08 10.65
C GLU A 175 -3.88 36.17 11.88
N SER A 176 -4.37 36.78 12.97
CA SER A 176 -3.62 36.92 14.22
C SER A 176 -3.22 35.56 14.80
N ASN A 177 -1.91 35.40 15.02
CA ASN A 177 -1.26 34.22 15.59
C ASN A 177 -0.29 34.55 16.74
N MET A 178 -0.18 35.83 17.13
CA MET A 178 0.68 36.35 18.22
C MET A 178 2.19 36.04 18.10
N SER A 179 2.65 35.52 16.97
CA SER A 179 4.08 35.27 16.73
C SER A 179 4.90 36.58 16.73
N PRO A 180 6.23 36.52 16.88
CA PRO A 180 7.09 37.70 16.71
C PRO A 180 6.88 38.43 15.37
N ALA A 181 6.52 37.69 14.30
CA ALA A 181 6.27 38.22 12.96
C ALA A 181 5.06 39.18 12.86
N GLN A 182 4.25 39.29 13.92
CA GLN A 182 3.04 40.13 13.97
C GLN A 182 3.06 41.17 15.11
N ARG A 183 4.18 41.28 15.84
CA ARG A 183 4.32 42.18 16.98
C ARG A 183 5.31 43.28 16.64
N TRP A 184 4.88 44.52 16.85
CA TRP A 184 5.54 45.72 16.39
C TRP A 184 5.77 46.67 17.55
N ARG A 185 7.01 47.13 17.73
CA ARG A 185 7.38 48.11 18.75
C ARG A 185 7.33 49.51 18.14
N LEU A 186 6.54 50.39 18.73
CA LEU A 186 6.51 51.81 18.39
C LEU A 186 7.56 52.53 19.24
N THR A 187 8.45 53.27 18.57
CA THR A 187 9.41 54.19 19.17
C THR A 187 9.16 55.58 18.59
N PHE A 188 9.03 56.61 19.42
CA PHE A 188 8.70 57.98 19.00
C PHE A 188 9.93 58.90 19.06
N HIS A 189 10.18 59.62 17.98
CA HIS A 189 11.36 60.46 17.79
C HIS A 189 10.96 61.93 17.89
N GLU A 190 11.02 62.49 19.10
CA GLU A 190 10.52 63.85 19.43
C GLU A 190 11.02 64.92 18.45
N ASP A 191 12.32 64.90 18.11
CA ASP A 191 12.98 65.82 17.16
C ASP A 191 12.36 65.85 15.75
N SER A 192 11.58 64.82 15.40
CA SER A 192 11.00 64.63 14.06
C SER A 192 9.46 64.56 14.04
N GLY A 193 8.82 64.40 15.21
CA GLY A 193 7.39 64.11 15.33
C GLY A 193 6.94 62.79 14.68
N CYS A 194 7.87 61.85 14.44
CA CYS A 194 7.63 60.61 13.71
C CYS A 194 7.94 59.37 14.57
N TYR A 195 7.47 58.21 14.12
CA TYR A 195 7.73 56.90 14.71
C TYR A 195 8.62 56.06 13.80
N THR A 196 9.47 55.22 14.40
CA THR A 196 9.87 53.94 13.77
C THR A 196 8.96 52.83 14.31
N ILE A 197 8.63 51.87 13.43
CA ILE A 197 7.75 50.73 13.73
C ILE A 197 8.60 49.46 13.58
N GLY A 198 9.23 49.04 14.67
CA GLY A 198 10.21 47.94 14.70
C GLY A 198 9.59 46.56 14.87
N LEU A 199 10.13 45.52 14.24
CA LEU A 199 9.69 44.14 14.38
C LEU A 199 10.23 43.52 15.67
N VAL A 200 9.34 43.09 16.57
CA VAL A 200 9.70 42.65 17.93
C VAL A 200 10.63 41.43 17.90
N GLY A 201 11.81 41.60 18.53
CA GLY A 201 12.88 40.59 18.57
C GLY A 201 13.97 40.76 17.51
N THR A 202 13.96 41.84 16.73
CA THR A 202 14.94 42.12 15.67
C THR A 202 15.40 43.58 15.68
N SER A 203 16.37 43.91 14.82
CA SER A 203 16.79 45.28 14.45
C SER A 203 15.98 45.88 13.29
N LYS A 204 15.00 45.16 12.74
CA LYS A 204 14.30 45.51 11.51
C LYS A 204 13.12 46.44 11.77
N VAL A 205 12.87 47.38 10.87
CA VAL A 205 11.76 48.35 10.91
C VAL A 205 10.90 48.28 9.66
N LEU A 206 9.66 48.79 9.75
CA LEU A 206 8.72 48.93 8.66
C LEU A 206 9.24 49.95 7.63
N ASP A 207 9.47 49.50 6.40
CA ASP A 207 10.26 50.20 5.37
C ASP A 207 9.48 50.28 4.03
N VAL A 208 9.54 51.44 3.37
CA VAL A 208 9.02 51.61 2.00
C VAL A 208 10.09 51.23 0.98
N SER A 209 9.81 50.17 0.22
CA SER A 209 10.80 49.54 -0.66
C SER A 209 11.45 50.53 -1.65
N ALA A 210 12.79 50.56 -1.62
CA ALA A 210 13.64 51.46 -2.39
C ALA A 210 13.32 52.97 -2.21
N ALA A 211 12.78 53.37 -1.05
CA ALA A 211 12.31 54.73 -0.75
C ALA A 211 11.33 55.29 -1.79
N SER A 212 10.57 54.42 -2.46
CA SER A 212 9.72 54.77 -3.60
C SER A 212 8.50 55.60 -3.17
N ALA A 213 8.60 56.92 -3.29
CA ALA A 213 7.54 57.89 -2.97
C ALA A 213 6.38 57.89 -4.01
N ARG A 214 5.84 56.72 -4.33
CA ARG A 214 4.78 56.47 -5.32
C ARG A 214 3.64 55.68 -4.68
N ALA A 215 2.39 56.01 -5.01
CA ALA A 215 1.25 55.18 -4.63
C ALA A 215 1.37 53.79 -5.27
N GLY A 216 1.15 52.74 -4.47
CA GLY A 216 1.39 51.34 -4.82
C GLY A 216 2.82 50.86 -4.53
N ALA A 217 3.68 51.66 -3.89
CA ALA A 217 4.99 51.21 -3.46
C ALA A 217 4.89 50.20 -2.30
N ASN A 218 5.72 49.17 -2.36
CA ASN A 218 5.66 48.01 -1.46
C ASN A 218 6.16 48.36 -0.06
N VAL A 219 5.53 47.79 0.97
CA VAL A 219 6.03 47.87 2.35
C VAL A 219 6.65 46.55 2.77
N GLN A 220 7.86 46.64 3.31
CA GLN A 220 8.74 45.53 3.65
C GLN A 220 9.33 45.74 5.05
N ILE A 221 10.18 44.81 5.50
CA ILE A 221 11.10 45.05 6.61
C ILE A 221 12.53 45.25 6.09
N TRP A 222 13.28 46.13 6.76
CA TRP A 222 14.70 46.39 6.51
C TRP A 222 15.40 46.78 7.82
N ASP A 223 16.72 46.65 7.96
CA ASP A 223 17.45 47.22 9.10
C ASP A 223 17.19 48.72 9.23
N ASP A 224 17.13 49.21 10.47
CA ASP A 224 17.03 50.65 10.73
C ASP A 224 18.24 51.39 10.14
N ASN A 225 17.97 52.26 9.18
CA ASN A 225 18.94 53.07 8.45
C ASN A 225 18.65 54.57 8.55
N GLY A 226 17.66 54.96 9.38
CA GLY A 226 17.31 56.36 9.65
C GLY A 226 16.76 57.17 8.47
N THR A 227 16.35 56.54 7.36
CA THR A 227 15.81 57.28 6.20
C THR A 227 14.31 57.57 6.30
N ASP A 228 13.84 58.60 5.57
CA ASP A 228 12.40 58.94 5.46
C ASP A 228 11.52 57.77 4.95
N ALA A 229 12.10 56.69 4.41
CA ALA A 229 11.38 55.47 4.02
C ALA A 229 10.93 54.61 5.22
N GLN A 230 11.49 54.85 6.40
CA GLN A 230 11.27 54.06 7.63
C GLN A 230 10.58 54.86 8.74
N LEU A 231 10.35 56.16 8.51
CA LEU A 231 9.70 57.08 9.43
C LEU A 231 8.21 57.25 9.08
N TRP A 232 7.38 57.22 10.11
CA TRP A 232 5.92 57.21 9.96
C TRP A 232 5.24 58.20 10.92
N THR A 233 4.30 59.01 10.44
CA THR A 233 3.46 59.87 11.30
C THR A 233 2.13 59.17 11.54
N ILE A 234 1.80 58.86 12.80
CA ILE A 234 0.53 58.21 13.15
C ILE A 234 -0.51 59.28 13.48
N VAL A 235 -1.59 59.36 12.70
CA VAL A 235 -2.65 60.36 12.82
C VAL A 235 -3.94 59.69 13.28
N LYS A 236 -4.61 60.25 14.30
CA LYS A 236 -5.87 59.70 14.82
C LYS A 236 -7.05 60.11 13.94
N MET A 237 -7.76 59.12 13.40
CA MET A 237 -8.90 59.26 12.50
C MET A 237 -10.17 58.75 13.21
N GLY A 238 -10.67 59.54 14.16
CA GLY A 238 -11.84 59.19 14.97
C GLY A 238 -11.58 57.97 15.87
N GLY A 239 -12.16 56.82 15.50
CA GLY A 239 -12.02 55.55 16.22
C GLY A 239 -10.81 54.71 15.84
N SER A 240 -10.05 55.10 14.82
CA SER A 240 -8.85 54.38 14.33
C SER A 240 -7.68 55.34 14.09
N TYR A 241 -6.58 54.83 13.55
CA TYR A 241 -5.38 55.59 13.21
C TYR A 241 -4.99 55.36 11.74
N GLN A 242 -4.50 56.40 11.08
CA GLN A 242 -3.88 56.35 9.76
C GLN A 242 -2.37 56.51 9.91
N VAL A 243 -1.60 55.71 9.19
CA VAL A 243 -0.13 55.68 9.29
C VAL A 243 0.45 56.32 8.02
N VAL A 244 0.94 57.55 8.13
CA VAL A 244 1.40 58.40 7.02
C VAL A 244 2.90 58.20 6.80
N SER A 245 3.33 58.00 5.55
CA SER A 245 4.76 57.85 5.22
C SER A 245 5.49 59.19 5.23
N ARG A 246 6.68 59.24 5.85
CA ARG A 246 7.45 60.49 5.92
C ARG A 246 8.00 60.95 4.56
N LEU A 247 8.12 60.05 3.59
CA LEU A 247 8.45 60.34 2.18
C LEU A 247 7.48 61.34 1.53
N ARG A 248 6.18 61.20 1.78
CA ARG A 248 5.09 62.01 1.19
C ARG A 248 3.87 62.01 2.08
N ARG A 249 3.44 63.20 2.53
CA ARG A 249 2.29 63.39 3.43
C ARG A 249 0.93 62.97 2.85
N ASP A 250 0.83 62.81 1.53
CA ASP A 250 -0.37 62.27 0.87
C ASP A 250 -0.35 60.74 0.69
N LEU A 251 0.75 60.06 1.03
CA LEU A 251 0.88 58.61 0.96
C LEU A 251 0.78 57.97 2.36
N VAL A 252 -0.10 57.00 2.50
CA VAL A 252 -0.45 56.35 3.76
C VAL A 252 -0.42 54.84 3.60
N LEU A 253 -0.19 54.12 4.70
CA LEU A 253 -0.25 52.66 4.75
C LEU A 253 -1.65 52.18 4.31
N ASP A 254 -1.70 51.16 3.46
CA ASP A 254 -2.92 50.66 2.82
C ASP A 254 -2.85 49.14 2.59
N LEU A 255 -3.99 48.45 2.75
CA LEU A 255 -4.14 47.07 2.28
C LEU A 255 -4.48 47.05 0.78
N ALA A 256 -3.59 46.48 -0.03
CA ALA A 256 -3.62 46.62 -1.48
C ALA A 256 -4.97 46.24 -2.12
N GLY A 257 -5.65 47.24 -2.66
CA GLY A 257 -6.96 47.10 -3.31
C GLY A 257 -8.11 46.78 -2.34
N GLY A 258 -7.97 47.12 -1.06
CA GLY A 258 -9.00 46.91 -0.03
C GLY A 258 -9.29 45.46 0.31
N ARG A 259 -8.39 44.53 -0.01
CA ARG A 259 -8.61 43.08 0.16
C ARG A 259 -8.42 42.63 1.61
N THR A 260 -9.09 41.53 1.97
CA THR A 260 -9.21 41.01 3.35
C THR A 260 -8.68 39.57 3.51
N ALA A 261 -8.11 39.01 2.44
CA ALA A 261 -7.54 37.68 2.43
C ALA A 261 -6.17 37.65 3.10
N ASN A 262 -5.83 36.52 3.74
CA ASN A 262 -4.46 36.25 4.20
C ASN A 262 -3.47 36.38 3.04
N GLY A 263 -2.37 37.10 3.26
CA GLY A 263 -1.39 37.40 2.20
C GLY A 263 -1.77 38.60 1.31
N THR A 264 -2.80 39.38 1.67
CA THR A 264 -3.02 40.69 1.02
C THR A 264 -1.83 41.59 1.30
N ASN A 265 -1.29 42.21 0.26
CA ASN A 265 -0.08 43.03 0.36
C ASN A 265 -0.31 44.31 1.16
N VAL A 266 0.68 44.73 1.96
CA VAL A 266 0.71 46.07 2.57
C VAL A 266 1.56 46.97 1.68
N GLN A 267 1.02 48.15 1.37
CA GLN A 267 1.63 49.14 0.47
C GLN A 267 1.49 50.54 1.08
N ILE A 268 2.16 51.54 0.50
CA ILE A 268 1.74 52.93 0.65
C ILE A 268 0.90 53.36 -0.55
N TYR A 269 -0.20 54.06 -0.30
CA TYR A 269 -1.14 54.52 -1.34
C TYR A 269 -1.65 55.94 -1.03
N THR A 270 -2.16 56.65 -2.04
CA THR A 270 -2.71 58.00 -1.83
C THR A 270 -3.88 57.97 -0.87
N ALA A 271 -3.88 58.88 0.11
CA ALA A 271 -4.93 59.02 1.10
C ALA A 271 -6.30 59.24 0.41
N ASN A 272 -7.24 58.32 0.65
CA ASN A 272 -8.53 58.28 -0.03
C ASN A 272 -9.72 58.07 0.94
N GLY A 273 -9.45 57.89 2.23
CA GLY A 273 -10.48 57.77 3.28
C GLY A 273 -11.13 56.39 3.40
N THR A 274 -10.68 55.37 2.68
CA THR A 274 -11.17 54.00 2.87
C THR A 274 -10.72 53.40 4.20
N ALA A 275 -11.49 52.44 4.71
CA ALA A 275 -11.09 51.68 5.90
C ALA A 275 -9.84 50.79 5.69
N SER A 276 -9.36 50.61 4.45
CA SER A 276 -8.09 49.91 4.16
C SER A 276 -6.85 50.70 4.58
N GLN A 277 -7.02 52.01 4.84
CA GLN A 277 -6.00 52.94 5.32
C GLN A 277 -6.11 53.22 6.83
N GLY A 278 -7.03 52.53 7.53
CA GLY A 278 -7.26 52.67 8.96
C GLY A 278 -6.81 51.44 9.75
N PHE A 279 -6.13 51.68 10.88
CA PHE A 279 -5.52 50.66 11.72
C PHE A 279 -5.82 50.88 13.21
N LEU A 280 -5.72 49.80 13.99
CA LEU A 280 -5.85 49.78 15.44
C LEU A 280 -4.57 49.22 16.06
N PHE A 281 -4.03 49.93 17.06
CA PHE A 281 -2.84 49.51 17.80
C PHE A 281 -3.29 48.80 19.09
N LEU A 282 -3.32 47.46 19.05
CA LEU A 282 -3.74 46.62 20.18
C LEU A 282 -2.52 46.21 21.02
N PRO A 283 -2.45 46.48 22.33
CA PRO A 283 -1.29 46.13 23.14
C PRO A 283 -0.97 44.63 23.07
N ALA A 284 0.27 44.28 22.75
CA ALA A 284 0.68 42.89 22.54
C ALA A 284 0.86 42.09 23.84
N THR A 285 0.65 42.72 25.01
CA THR A 285 0.64 42.10 26.33
C THR A 285 -0.44 42.77 27.18
N VAL A 286 -1.26 41.96 27.86
CA VAL A 286 -2.35 42.42 28.73
C VAL A 286 -2.22 41.75 30.10
N THR A 287 -2.52 42.48 31.18
CA THR A 287 -2.52 41.94 32.54
C THR A 287 -3.95 41.69 33.01
N VAL A 288 -4.25 40.44 33.39
CA VAL A 288 -5.56 40.01 33.88
C VAL A 288 -5.43 39.50 35.31
N ALA A 289 -6.19 40.06 36.24
CA ALA A 289 -6.25 39.60 37.62
C ALA A 289 -6.97 38.23 37.73
N PRO A 290 -6.59 37.34 38.66
CA PRO A 290 -7.36 36.13 38.94
C PRO A 290 -8.76 36.50 39.48
N GLY A 291 -9.77 35.75 39.05
CA GLY A 291 -11.17 36.10 39.27
C GLY A 291 -11.76 35.63 40.60
N ALA A 292 -13.07 35.85 40.72
CA ALA A 292 -13.91 35.37 41.82
C ALA A 292 -13.87 33.83 41.94
N THR A 293 -14.11 33.33 43.14
CA THR A 293 -14.21 31.90 43.43
C THR A 293 -15.66 31.42 43.24
N LEU A 294 -15.84 30.23 42.66
CA LEU A 294 -17.13 29.54 42.65
C LEU A 294 -17.63 29.22 44.08
N PRO A 295 -18.94 29.13 44.31
CA PRO A 295 -19.52 28.65 45.56
C PRO A 295 -19.39 27.11 45.66
N GLY A 296 -18.17 26.62 45.91
CA GLY A 296 -17.86 25.19 46.03
C GLY A 296 -16.40 24.86 45.72
N THR A 297 -16.08 23.56 45.70
CA THR A 297 -14.86 23.03 45.07
C THR A 297 -15.03 22.89 43.55
N ASP A 298 -13.98 22.48 42.85
CA ASP A 298 -14.02 22.13 41.42
C ASP A 298 -15.18 21.17 41.09
N GLY A 299 -15.87 21.39 39.96
CA GLY A 299 -17.17 20.75 39.71
C GLY A 299 -17.64 20.75 38.26
N SER A 300 -18.69 19.98 37.98
CA SER A 300 -19.30 19.82 36.66
C SER A 300 -20.53 20.70 36.49
N TYR A 301 -20.47 21.63 35.54
CA TYR A 301 -21.47 22.66 35.28
C TYR A 301 -21.93 22.67 33.81
N GLN A 302 -23.06 23.32 33.54
CA GLN A 302 -23.40 23.86 32.22
C GLN A 302 -23.26 25.39 32.24
N LEU A 303 -22.72 25.98 31.17
CA LEU A 303 -22.82 27.42 30.91
C LEU A 303 -24.16 27.71 30.21
N ILE A 304 -24.84 28.80 30.57
CA ILE A 304 -26.14 29.21 30.00
C ILE A 304 -26.15 30.73 29.78
N SER A 305 -26.32 31.24 28.55
CA SER A 305 -26.41 32.70 28.33
C SER A 305 -27.81 33.25 28.59
N GLY A 306 -27.92 34.42 29.23
CA GLY A 306 -29.18 35.14 29.43
C GLY A 306 -30.04 34.65 30.61
N PRO A 307 -31.00 35.45 31.10
CA PRO A 307 -31.82 35.13 32.29
C PRO A 307 -33.12 34.36 31.99
N SER A 308 -33.50 34.20 30.71
CA SER A 308 -34.70 33.49 30.27
C SER A 308 -34.39 32.02 29.92
N SER A 309 -35.38 31.13 30.06
CA SER A 309 -35.23 29.67 29.93
C SER A 309 -35.06 29.13 28.50
N LEU A 310 -34.42 29.89 27.60
CA LEU A 310 -33.98 29.44 26.27
C LEU A 310 -32.51 28.99 26.39
N GLY A 311 -32.32 27.77 26.89
CA GLY A 311 -31.00 27.29 27.34
C GLY A 311 -30.02 27.05 26.19
N SER A 312 -28.94 27.85 26.14
CA SER A 312 -27.84 27.72 25.20
C SER A 312 -26.55 27.26 25.91
N VAL A 313 -26.02 26.08 25.57
CA VAL A 313 -24.87 25.47 26.25
C VAL A 313 -23.63 25.42 25.35
N VAL A 314 -22.46 25.68 25.96
CA VAL A 314 -21.16 25.87 25.29
C VAL A 314 -20.31 24.59 25.30
N VAL A 315 -20.29 23.79 24.22
CA VAL A 315 -19.39 22.60 24.12
C VAL A 315 -18.95 22.33 22.66
N GLY A 316 -17.87 21.55 22.50
CA GLY A 316 -17.47 20.89 21.27
C GLY A 316 -17.59 19.36 21.36
N ARG A 317 -18.16 18.73 20.32
CA ARG A 317 -18.38 17.27 20.24
C ARG A 317 -17.07 16.47 20.23
N ALA A 318 -17.14 15.20 20.64
CA ALA A 318 -16.08 14.21 20.50
C ALA A 318 -15.40 14.27 19.10
N GLY A 319 -14.06 14.28 19.09
CA GLY A 319 -13.25 14.42 17.86
C GLY A 319 -13.11 15.85 17.31
N SER A 320 -13.94 16.81 17.75
CA SER A 320 -13.87 18.20 17.30
C SER A 320 -12.78 19.02 18.00
N SER A 321 -12.43 20.16 17.39
CA SER A 321 -11.76 21.31 18.02
C SER A 321 -12.69 22.51 18.17
N ASP A 322 -13.90 22.44 17.62
CA ASP A 322 -14.85 23.55 17.52
C ASP A 322 -15.71 23.70 18.78
N VAL A 323 -16.01 24.93 19.20
CA VAL A 323 -16.81 25.24 20.40
C VAL A 323 -18.00 26.12 19.99
N ARG A 324 -19.23 25.67 20.31
CA ARG A 324 -20.48 26.32 19.86
C ARG A 324 -21.52 26.43 20.97
N LEU A 325 -22.48 27.34 20.80
CA LEU A 325 -23.77 27.30 21.47
C LEU A 325 -24.63 26.17 20.89
N LEU A 326 -25.36 25.44 21.74
CA LEU A 326 -26.33 24.39 21.38
C LEU A 326 -27.55 24.47 22.30
N ASP A 327 -28.74 24.08 21.83
CA ASP A 327 -29.96 24.00 22.65
C ASP A 327 -29.81 22.96 23.77
N LYS A 328 -30.24 23.27 25.00
CA LYS A 328 -30.07 22.41 26.19
C LYS A 328 -30.72 21.02 26.01
N ASP A 329 -29.90 20.00 25.77
CA ASP A 329 -30.29 18.57 25.62
C ASP A 329 -29.91 17.70 26.83
N GLY A 330 -29.03 18.19 27.71
CA GLY A 330 -28.60 17.50 28.94
C GLY A 330 -27.56 16.37 28.74
N SER A 331 -27.06 16.17 27.52
CA SER A 331 -26.07 15.14 27.19
C SER A 331 -24.70 15.39 27.82
N PRO A 332 -23.80 14.38 27.88
CA PRO A 332 -22.40 14.58 28.25
C PRO A 332 -21.67 15.60 27.37
N SER A 333 -22.10 15.70 26.10
CA SER A 333 -21.66 16.73 25.14
C SER A 333 -22.19 18.14 25.44
N GLN A 334 -22.80 18.36 26.60
CA GLN A 334 -23.23 19.67 27.11
C GLN A 334 -22.74 19.95 28.54
N ARG A 335 -21.66 19.29 28.99
CA ARG A 335 -21.14 19.44 30.37
C ARG A 335 -19.67 19.87 30.36
N LEU A 336 -19.36 20.83 31.21
CA LEU A 336 -18.03 21.40 31.40
C LEU A 336 -17.55 21.13 32.83
N TYR A 337 -16.27 20.86 33.03
CA TYR A 337 -15.66 20.77 34.36
C TYR A 337 -14.78 22.00 34.59
N LEU A 338 -15.08 22.77 35.63
CA LEU A 338 -14.33 23.97 35.99
C LEU A 338 -13.36 23.64 37.13
N LYS A 339 -12.06 23.76 36.86
CA LYS A 339 -10.97 23.42 37.78
C LYS A 339 -10.13 24.65 38.08
N ARG A 340 -9.97 25.01 39.36
CA ARG A 340 -9.18 26.17 39.78
C ARG A 340 -7.70 25.80 39.93
N ASP A 341 -6.81 26.60 39.37
CA ASP A 341 -5.37 26.48 39.57
C ASP A 341 -4.88 27.21 40.83
N ALA A 342 -3.66 26.88 41.28
CA ALA A 342 -3.04 27.48 42.46
C ALA A 342 -2.72 28.99 42.30
N LYS A 343 -2.95 29.58 41.13
CA LYS A 343 -2.81 31.01 40.85
C LYS A 343 -4.18 31.72 40.74
N GLY A 344 -5.28 31.01 41.00
CA GLY A 344 -6.64 31.53 41.07
C GLY A 344 -7.40 31.59 39.73
N TYR A 345 -6.84 31.04 38.65
CA TYR A 345 -7.51 30.98 37.34
C TYR A 345 -8.19 29.62 37.13
N TYR A 346 -9.16 29.56 36.22
CA TYR A 346 -9.87 28.33 35.88
C TYR A 346 -9.35 27.72 34.56
N ALA A 347 -9.16 26.40 34.58
CA ALA A 347 -9.19 25.56 33.39
C ALA A 347 -10.63 25.05 33.21
N VAL A 348 -11.14 25.09 31.98
CA VAL A 348 -12.54 24.73 31.65
C VAL A 348 -12.51 23.56 30.68
N TYR A 349 -12.71 22.33 31.18
CA TYR A 349 -12.65 21.10 30.38
C TYR A 349 -14.02 20.76 29.79
N ALA A 350 -14.09 20.43 28.50
CA ALA A 350 -15.28 19.86 27.88
C ALA A 350 -15.31 18.34 28.09
N ILE A 351 -16.25 17.86 28.92
CA ILE A 351 -16.16 16.55 29.58
C ILE A 351 -16.14 15.38 28.59
N GLU A 352 -16.96 15.40 27.53
CA GLU A 352 -16.95 14.37 26.48
C GLU A 352 -15.58 14.24 25.78
N SER A 353 -14.79 15.32 25.73
CA SER A 353 -13.55 15.42 24.96
C SER A 353 -12.26 15.31 25.79
N GLY A 354 -12.33 15.52 27.11
CA GLY A 354 -11.17 15.68 27.99
C GLY A 354 -10.32 16.94 27.76
N LYS A 355 -10.65 17.78 26.78
CA LYS A 355 -9.88 18.98 26.36
C LYS A 355 -10.35 20.25 27.05
N VAL A 356 -9.49 21.25 27.17
CA VAL A 356 -9.80 22.59 27.71
C VAL A 356 -10.19 23.60 26.64
N LEU A 357 -11.02 24.58 27.01
CA LEU A 357 -11.29 25.78 26.20
C LEU A 357 -10.04 26.66 26.12
N GLU A 358 -9.66 26.99 24.90
CA GLU A 358 -8.49 27.79 24.55
C GLU A 358 -8.89 28.99 23.68
N ALA A 359 -8.44 30.20 24.05
CA ALA A 359 -8.44 31.33 23.12
C ALA A 359 -7.32 31.10 22.09
N ARG A 360 -7.66 30.91 20.82
CA ARG A 360 -6.69 30.48 19.80
C ARG A 360 -5.50 31.46 19.72
N TYR A 361 -4.30 30.91 19.93
CA TYR A 361 -3.01 31.63 20.04
C TYR A 361 -2.91 32.72 21.13
N GLY A 362 -3.88 32.85 22.03
CA GLY A 362 -3.93 33.96 23.00
C GLY A 362 -4.10 35.34 22.36
N SER A 363 -4.67 35.38 21.15
CA SER A 363 -4.82 36.61 20.34
C SER A 363 -5.52 37.75 21.07
N VAL A 364 -4.90 38.93 21.05
CA VAL A 364 -5.49 40.20 21.53
C VAL A 364 -6.51 40.81 20.57
N VAL A 365 -6.65 40.27 19.35
CA VAL A 365 -7.61 40.74 18.34
C VAL A 365 -9.02 40.27 18.69
N PRO A 366 -10.00 41.19 18.92
CA PRO A 366 -11.38 40.83 19.21
C PRO A 366 -12.02 39.98 18.10
N GLY A 367 -12.80 39.00 18.52
CA GLY A 367 -13.43 38.03 17.63
C GLY A 367 -12.51 36.89 17.18
N THR A 368 -11.39 36.63 17.88
CA THR A 368 -10.58 35.42 17.63
C THR A 368 -11.29 34.19 18.21
N ARG A 369 -11.41 33.13 17.40
CA ARG A 369 -12.10 31.86 17.72
C ARG A 369 -11.60 31.21 19.02
N VAL A 370 -12.52 30.60 19.76
CA VAL A 370 -12.22 29.71 20.91
C VAL A 370 -12.33 28.25 20.45
N GLN A 371 -11.42 27.40 20.93
CA GLN A 371 -11.25 26.02 20.47
C GLN A 371 -10.98 25.05 21.63
N LEU A 372 -11.07 23.74 21.37
CA LEU A 372 -10.71 22.68 22.32
C LEU A 372 -9.26 22.20 22.09
N ALA A 373 -8.42 22.34 23.12
CA ALA A 373 -7.01 21.93 23.12
C ALA A 373 -6.68 21.00 24.31
N PHE A 374 -5.58 20.25 24.24
CA PHE A 374 -5.07 19.53 25.42
C PHE A 374 -4.53 20.52 26.46
N ASP A 375 -4.79 20.27 27.75
CA ASP A 375 -4.35 21.16 28.83
C ASP A 375 -2.83 21.11 28.99
N CYS A 376 -2.17 22.25 28.73
CA CYS A 376 -0.74 22.44 28.85
C CYS A 376 -0.37 23.52 29.89
N GLY A 377 -1.34 24.04 30.63
CA GLY A 377 -1.12 25.10 31.63
C GLY A 377 -0.82 26.50 31.06
N SER A 378 -0.95 26.70 29.74
CA SER A 378 -0.66 27.97 29.08
C SER A 378 -1.64 29.07 29.46
N ALA A 379 -1.21 30.34 29.35
CA ALA A 379 -2.07 31.48 29.66
C ALA A 379 -3.32 31.54 28.77
N GLN A 380 -3.24 31.11 27.50
CA GLN A 380 -4.39 31.11 26.60
C GLN A 380 -5.46 30.05 26.96
N GLN A 381 -5.12 29.10 27.82
CA GLN A 381 -6.00 28.04 28.37
C GLN A 381 -6.42 28.31 29.82
N ARG A 382 -6.25 29.54 30.32
CA ARG A 382 -6.61 29.92 31.69
C ARG A 382 -7.51 31.15 31.69
N TRP A 383 -8.59 31.07 32.46
CA TRP A 383 -9.69 32.03 32.43
C TRP A 383 -9.92 32.60 33.84
N ALA A 384 -10.00 33.93 33.95
CA ALA A 384 -10.42 34.61 35.15
C ALA A 384 -11.96 34.68 35.17
N LEU A 385 -12.57 34.25 36.28
CA LEU A 385 -14.02 34.24 36.45
C LEU A 385 -14.49 35.59 37.02
N VAL A 386 -15.18 36.40 36.23
CA VAL A 386 -15.76 37.68 36.66
C VAL A 386 -17.21 37.43 37.06
N ARG A 387 -17.64 37.86 38.26
CA ARG A 387 -19.01 37.64 38.76
C ARG A 387 -19.77 38.96 38.82
N ASN A 388 -20.92 39.02 38.16
CA ASN A 388 -21.78 40.21 38.14
C ASN A 388 -22.72 40.27 39.34
N ALA A 389 -23.26 41.47 39.60
CA ALA A 389 -24.21 41.72 40.70
C ALA A 389 -25.49 40.86 40.58
N ASN A 390 -25.94 40.59 39.35
CA ASN A 390 -27.10 39.72 39.07
C ASN A 390 -26.83 38.22 39.35
N GLY A 391 -25.57 37.80 39.51
CA GLY A 391 -25.20 36.40 39.77
C GLY A 391 -24.70 35.60 38.55
N SER A 392 -24.69 36.20 37.36
CA SER A 392 -24.04 35.64 36.17
C SER A 392 -22.51 35.76 36.22
N TYR A 393 -21.81 35.01 35.36
CA TYR A 393 -20.36 34.94 35.30
C TYR A 393 -19.81 35.12 33.88
N GLY A 394 -18.74 35.90 33.74
CA GLY A 394 -17.94 36.02 32.53
C GLY A 394 -16.60 35.30 32.68
N LEU A 395 -16.06 34.79 31.58
CA LEU A 395 -14.75 34.13 31.55
C LEU A 395 -13.78 34.98 30.74
N VAL A 396 -12.87 35.70 31.40
CA VAL A 396 -11.87 36.56 30.74
C VAL A 396 -10.58 35.77 30.53
N ASN A 397 -10.09 35.70 29.29
CA ASN A 397 -8.88 34.95 28.97
C ASN A 397 -7.63 35.63 29.51
N LYS A 398 -6.77 34.88 30.19
CA LYS A 398 -5.57 35.41 30.84
C LYS A 398 -4.51 35.93 29.86
N ALA A 399 -4.43 35.40 28.64
CA ALA A 399 -3.42 35.84 27.66
C ALA A 399 -3.84 37.14 26.95
N SER A 400 -5.12 37.27 26.57
CA SER A 400 -5.59 38.38 25.74
C SER A 400 -6.38 39.47 26.48
N GLY A 401 -6.84 39.21 27.71
CA GLY A 401 -7.77 40.10 28.41
C GLY A 401 -9.18 40.17 27.83
N LEU A 402 -9.48 39.35 26.82
CA LEU A 402 -10.77 39.31 26.16
C LEU A 402 -11.72 38.30 26.83
N ALA A 403 -13.01 38.63 26.92
CA ALA A 403 -14.05 37.75 27.44
C ALA A 403 -14.42 36.64 26.44
N LEU A 404 -14.77 35.46 26.95
CA LEU A 404 -15.45 34.41 26.20
C LEU A 404 -16.86 34.90 25.81
N GLY A 405 -17.25 34.75 24.54
CA GLY A 405 -18.60 35.09 24.12
C GLY A 405 -18.93 34.77 22.67
N VAL A 406 -20.08 35.27 22.25
CA VAL A 406 -20.60 35.23 20.88
C VAL A 406 -20.95 36.65 20.45
N ALA A 407 -20.87 36.98 19.16
CA ALA A 407 -21.29 38.30 18.68
C ALA A 407 -22.75 38.56 19.04
N ASP A 408 -23.08 39.76 19.52
CA ASP A 408 -24.42 40.06 20.08
C ASP A 408 -25.55 39.82 19.05
N ALA A 409 -25.29 40.09 17.76
CA ALA A 409 -26.20 39.79 16.65
C ALA A 409 -26.44 38.28 16.39
N LEU A 410 -25.77 37.39 17.12
CA LEU A 410 -25.92 35.93 17.12
C LEU A 410 -26.17 35.37 18.53
N ALA A 411 -26.41 36.22 19.54
CA ALA A 411 -26.82 35.78 20.87
C ALA A 411 -28.11 34.94 20.78
N GLY A 412 -28.19 33.84 21.53
CA GLY A 412 -29.30 32.89 21.45
C GLY A 412 -29.37 32.05 20.16
N THR A 413 -28.45 32.19 19.20
CA THR A 413 -28.47 31.39 17.96
C THR A 413 -27.76 30.05 18.16
N ALA A 414 -28.52 28.95 18.13
CA ALA A 414 -27.97 27.60 18.17
C ALA A 414 -27.01 27.35 16.99
N GLY A 415 -25.89 26.68 17.26
CA GLY A 415 -24.82 26.42 16.30
C GLY A 415 -23.82 27.57 16.08
N ALA A 416 -24.02 28.74 16.71
CA ALA A 416 -23.05 29.84 16.65
C ALA A 416 -21.71 29.46 17.32
N GLY A 417 -20.59 29.77 16.66
CA GLY A 417 -19.24 29.49 17.15
C GLY A 417 -18.75 30.53 18.15
N LEU A 418 -18.06 30.09 19.20
CA LEU A 418 -17.54 30.98 20.23
C LEU A 418 -16.22 31.65 19.83
N GLN A 419 -16.06 32.86 20.35
CA GLN A 419 -14.93 33.74 20.11
C GLN A 419 -14.56 34.50 21.40
N THR A 420 -13.44 35.19 21.35
CA THR A 420 -13.03 36.18 22.34
C THR A 420 -13.60 37.55 21.97
N LEU A 421 -13.98 38.39 22.94
CA LEU A 421 -14.56 39.72 22.72
C LEU A 421 -14.03 40.75 23.73
N VAL A 422 -14.16 42.03 23.41
CA VAL A 422 -13.91 43.11 24.39
C VAL A 422 -14.93 42.97 25.51
N ALA A 423 -14.45 42.83 26.75
CA ALA A 423 -15.30 42.61 27.92
C ALA A 423 -16.30 43.75 28.10
N ASN A 424 -17.60 43.46 28.01
CA ASN A 424 -18.69 44.42 28.18
C ASN A 424 -19.90 43.75 28.87
N GLU A 425 -20.88 44.51 29.35
CA GLU A 425 -22.07 43.94 30.03
C GLU A 425 -23.13 43.34 29.07
N GLY A 426 -22.78 43.05 27.80
CA GLY A 426 -23.68 42.53 26.78
C GLY A 426 -24.01 41.03 26.94
N GLU A 427 -25.25 40.65 26.63
CA GLU A 427 -25.80 39.30 26.90
C GLU A 427 -24.98 38.15 26.29
N GLY A 428 -24.26 38.40 25.19
CA GLY A 428 -23.40 37.42 24.52
C GLY A 428 -22.14 37.00 25.28
N GLN A 429 -21.84 37.60 26.46
CA GLN A 429 -20.61 37.36 27.23
C GLN A 429 -20.83 36.81 28.67
N TRP A 430 -22.07 36.74 29.15
CA TRP A 430 -22.38 36.40 30.54
C TRP A 430 -23.21 35.12 30.66
N PHE A 431 -22.70 34.20 31.47
CA PHE A 431 -23.23 32.85 31.58
C PHE A 431 -23.59 32.53 33.03
N TRP A 432 -24.74 31.90 33.23
CA TRP A 432 -25.07 31.22 34.48
C TRP A 432 -24.39 29.85 34.52
N LEU A 433 -24.13 29.35 35.73
CA LEU A 433 -23.46 28.07 35.96
C LEU A 433 -24.40 27.12 36.72
N GLU A 434 -25.00 26.19 36.00
CA GLU A 434 -25.91 25.17 36.57
C GLU A 434 -25.12 23.90 36.91
N ALA A 435 -25.14 23.44 38.16
CA ALA A 435 -24.45 22.22 38.58
C ALA A 435 -25.18 20.94 38.11
N THR A 436 -24.44 19.87 37.81
CA THR A 436 -24.98 18.70 37.06
C THR A 436 -24.82 17.36 37.78
N ALA A 437 -25.77 16.44 37.55
CA ALA A 437 -25.91 15.19 38.31
C ALA A 437 -24.83 14.12 38.09
N ASN A 438 -24.63 13.24 39.08
CA ASN A 438 -23.65 12.15 39.08
C ASN A 438 -23.93 11.11 37.97
N LEU A 439 -22.93 10.87 37.11
CA LEU A 439 -23.01 9.97 35.95
C LEU A 439 -22.93 8.47 36.28
N ALA A 440 -22.48 8.10 37.48
CA ALA A 440 -22.46 6.71 37.97
C ALA A 440 -23.80 6.26 38.60
N ALA A 441 -24.75 7.18 38.79
CA ALA A 441 -26.03 6.86 39.42
C ALA A 441 -26.90 5.90 38.58
N GLY A 442 -27.65 5.04 39.25
CA GLY A 442 -28.60 4.11 38.62
C GLY A 442 -28.89 2.85 39.44
N PRO A 443 -29.85 2.01 38.98
CA PRO A 443 -30.10 0.71 39.57
C PRO A 443 -28.89 -0.22 39.41
N ALA A 444 -28.71 -1.14 40.36
CA ALA A 444 -27.74 -2.22 40.20
C ALA A 444 -28.27 -3.26 39.21
N VAL A 445 -27.42 -3.70 38.30
CA VAL A 445 -27.65 -4.91 37.49
C VAL A 445 -27.22 -6.11 38.33
N THR A 446 -28.05 -7.13 38.48
CA THR A 446 -27.82 -8.23 39.44
C THR A 446 -27.93 -9.64 38.84
N ASP A 447 -28.02 -9.76 37.51
CA ASP A 447 -28.20 -11.00 36.75
C ASP A 447 -26.94 -11.45 35.98
N LYS A 448 -25.81 -10.74 36.12
CA LYS A 448 -24.55 -10.97 35.36
C LYS A 448 -23.50 -11.79 36.11
N ALA A 449 -23.92 -12.83 36.82
CA ALA A 449 -22.98 -13.82 37.34
C ALA A 449 -22.59 -14.79 36.21
N GLY A 450 -21.31 -15.02 36.00
CA GLY A 450 -20.81 -15.84 34.88
C GLY A 450 -19.40 -15.44 34.44
N THR A 451 -18.87 -16.10 33.41
CA THR A 451 -17.54 -15.78 32.83
C THR A 451 -17.70 -15.05 31.50
N TYR A 452 -16.96 -13.95 31.33
CA TYR A 452 -17.08 -13.04 30.20
C TYR A 452 -15.71 -12.65 29.62
N ILE A 453 -15.71 -12.24 28.36
CA ILE A 453 -14.68 -11.38 27.78
C ILE A 453 -15.18 -9.94 27.93
N ILE A 454 -14.41 -9.08 28.61
CA ILE A 454 -14.82 -7.70 28.89
C ILE A 454 -14.23 -6.78 27.81
N ARG A 455 -15.00 -6.45 26.76
CA ARG A 455 -14.59 -5.57 25.65
C ARG A 455 -14.77 -4.09 26.04
N SER A 456 -13.81 -3.23 25.71
CA SER A 456 -13.94 -1.77 25.86
C SER A 456 -15.00 -1.22 24.89
N ALA A 457 -15.78 -0.21 25.29
CA ALA A 457 -16.59 0.54 24.31
C ALA A 457 -15.76 1.49 23.44
N ASN A 458 -14.51 1.75 23.80
CA ASN A 458 -13.62 2.66 23.08
C ASN A 458 -12.84 1.98 21.93
N SER A 459 -12.90 0.64 21.81
CA SER A 459 -12.28 -0.12 20.73
C SER A 459 -13.00 -1.44 20.48
N LEU A 460 -13.25 -1.76 19.21
CA LEU A 460 -13.96 -2.98 18.80
C LEU A 460 -13.21 -4.27 19.16
N VAL A 461 -11.87 -4.22 19.22
CA VAL A 461 -10.99 -5.40 19.35
C VAL A 461 -10.26 -5.50 20.69
N GLN A 462 -10.31 -4.46 21.54
CA GLN A 462 -9.61 -4.49 22.82
C GLN A 462 -10.49 -4.94 23.99
N VAL A 463 -9.89 -5.74 24.85
CA VAL A 463 -10.51 -6.37 26.01
C VAL A 463 -9.65 -6.17 27.25
N ILE A 464 -10.25 -6.24 28.44
CA ILE A 464 -9.53 -6.22 29.72
C ILE A 464 -8.64 -7.46 29.81
N ASP A 465 -7.37 -7.25 30.13
CA ASP A 465 -6.29 -8.24 30.12
C ASP A 465 -5.43 -8.14 31.39
N SER A 466 -4.90 -9.27 31.84
CA SER A 466 -3.94 -9.33 32.95
C SER A 466 -2.52 -9.27 32.41
N ALA A 467 -1.78 -8.21 32.76
CA ALA A 467 -0.55 -7.83 32.08
C ALA A 467 0.52 -8.95 32.08
N GLY A 468 1.07 -9.25 30.90
CA GLY A 468 2.02 -10.35 30.70
C GLY A 468 1.46 -11.74 31.00
N GLY A 469 0.15 -11.87 31.19
CA GLY A 469 -0.51 -13.07 31.69
C GLY A 469 -0.26 -13.36 33.18
N GLY A 470 0.26 -12.41 33.94
CA GLY A 470 0.62 -12.57 35.35
C GLY A 470 -0.59 -12.87 36.26
N SER A 471 -0.39 -13.78 37.21
CA SER A 471 -1.35 -14.14 38.26
C SER A 471 -0.72 -14.01 39.65
N ALA A 472 0.01 -12.92 39.86
CA ALA A 472 0.58 -12.53 41.15
C ALA A 472 -0.13 -11.28 41.67
N ASP A 473 -0.21 -11.12 42.99
CA ASP A 473 -0.82 -9.93 43.58
C ASP A 473 -0.01 -8.68 43.23
N GLY A 474 -0.71 -7.63 42.79
CA GLY A 474 -0.11 -6.44 42.18
C GLY A 474 0.17 -6.56 40.68
N THR A 475 -0.19 -7.68 40.01
CA THR A 475 -0.14 -7.72 38.54
C THR A 475 -1.06 -6.65 37.97
N ASN A 476 -0.55 -5.87 37.00
CA ASN A 476 -1.31 -4.78 36.41
C ASN A 476 -2.49 -5.28 35.56
N VAL A 477 -3.58 -4.51 35.52
CA VAL A 477 -4.70 -4.73 34.60
C VAL A 477 -4.66 -3.67 33.50
N GLN A 478 -4.78 -4.13 32.26
CA GLN A 478 -4.60 -3.33 31.06
C GLN A 478 -5.68 -3.64 30.03
N THR A 479 -5.73 -2.92 28.91
CA THR A 479 -6.35 -3.45 27.69
C THR A 479 -5.32 -4.08 26.77
N TYR A 480 -5.74 -5.15 26.09
CA TYR A 480 -5.00 -5.76 25.00
C TYR A 480 -5.98 -6.20 23.90
N GLN A 481 -5.48 -6.40 22.69
CA GLN A 481 -6.25 -7.00 21.60
C GLN A 481 -6.74 -8.40 22.00
N SER A 482 -7.99 -8.73 21.71
CA SER A 482 -8.57 -10.04 22.07
C SER A 482 -7.83 -11.19 21.40
N THR A 483 -7.44 -12.18 22.20
CA THR A 483 -6.81 -13.45 21.79
C THR A 483 -7.56 -14.67 22.34
N MET A 484 -8.72 -14.48 22.97
CA MET A 484 -9.47 -15.54 23.68
C MET A 484 -8.62 -16.36 24.68
N SER A 485 -7.62 -15.73 25.31
CA SER A 485 -6.72 -16.39 26.27
C SER A 485 -7.37 -16.62 27.64
N GLY A 486 -6.67 -17.33 28.53
CA GLY A 486 -6.99 -17.34 29.97
C GLY A 486 -6.57 -16.07 30.73
N THR A 487 -5.99 -15.06 30.04
CA THR A 487 -5.57 -13.77 30.63
C THR A 487 -6.67 -12.71 30.48
N GLN A 488 -7.64 -12.95 29.59
CA GLN A 488 -8.70 -12.03 29.16
C GLN A 488 -10.13 -12.52 29.53
N ARG A 489 -10.25 -13.68 30.20
CA ARG A 489 -11.52 -14.21 30.72
C ARG A 489 -11.71 -13.79 32.17
N TRP A 490 -12.89 -13.25 32.47
CA TRP A 490 -13.23 -12.67 33.77
C TRP A 490 -14.52 -13.28 34.32
N THR A 491 -14.46 -13.85 35.52
CA THR A 491 -15.60 -14.45 36.22
C THR A 491 -16.19 -13.42 37.19
N LEU A 492 -17.44 -13.05 36.96
CA LEU A 492 -18.22 -12.15 37.80
C LEU A 492 -18.97 -12.96 38.87
N SER A 493 -18.67 -12.70 40.15
CA SER A 493 -19.34 -13.33 41.30
C SER A 493 -20.10 -12.30 42.11
N ARG A 494 -21.41 -12.51 42.28
CA ARG A 494 -22.32 -11.53 42.92
C ARG A 494 -22.15 -11.50 44.44
N VAL A 495 -22.05 -10.30 44.99
CA VAL A 495 -21.98 -9.99 46.43
C VAL A 495 -22.98 -8.86 46.73
N GLY A 496 -24.22 -9.19 47.08
CA GLY A 496 -25.29 -8.22 47.29
C GLY A 496 -25.67 -7.49 46.00
N ASP A 497 -25.47 -6.17 45.96
CA ASP A 497 -25.68 -5.32 44.77
C ASP A 497 -24.39 -5.06 43.97
N TYR A 498 -23.31 -5.76 44.33
CA TYR A 498 -21.97 -5.62 43.76
C TYR A 498 -21.48 -6.95 43.19
N TYR A 499 -20.36 -6.91 42.49
CA TYR A 499 -19.62 -8.08 42.01
C TYR A 499 -18.16 -7.98 42.42
N THR A 500 -17.55 -9.12 42.72
CA THR A 500 -16.11 -9.28 42.46
C THR A 500 -15.92 -9.68 40.99
N VAL A 501 -14.86 -9.15 40.37
CA VAL A 501 -14.49 -9.44 38.97
C VAL A 501 -13.17 -10.20 39.00
N ALA A 502 -13.25 -11.53 39.04
CA ALA A 502 -12.10 -12.41 39.16
C ALA A 502 -11.48 -12.74 37.79
N ARG A 503 -10.15 -12.90 37.70
CA ARG A 503 -9.55 -13.56 36.54
C ARG A 503 -9.96 -15.04 36.56
N ALA A 504 -10.56 -15.52 35.47
CA ALA A 504 -11.16 -16.85 35.41
C ALA A 504 -10.15 -17.96 35.74
N GLY A 505 -10.55 -18.89 36.63
CA GLY A 505 -9.68 -19.95 37.14
C GLY A 505 -8.71 -19.55 38.26
N THR A 506 -8.82 -18.33 38.80
CA THR A 506 -7.99 -17.83 39.91
C THR A 506 -8.85 -17.24 41.04
N SER A 507 -8.24 -16.99 42.20
CA SER A 507 -8.83 -16.24 43.32
C SER A 507 -8.55 -14.73 43.26
N GLN A 508 -7.92 -14.23 42.19
CA GLN A 508 -7.52 -12.83 42.05
C GLN A 508 -8.59 -12.00 41.35
N VAL A 509 -8.87 -10.82 41.90
CA VAL A 509 -9.96 -9.92 41.51
C VAL A 509 -9.43 -8.53 41.16
N LEU A 510 -10.21 -7.76 40.41
CA LEU A 510 -9.97 -6.33 40.16
C LEU A 510 -10.05 -5.55 41.49
N ASP A 511 -8.90 -5.04 41.93
CA ASP A 511 -8.70 -4.32 43.20
C ASP A 511 -8.26 -2.86 42.93
N VAL A 512 -8.98 -1.89 43.52
CA VAL A 512 -8.59 -0.47 43.49
C VAL A 512 -7.44 -0.26 44.46
N GLN A 513 -6.22 -0.12 43.93
CA GLN A 513 -4.98 -0.27 44.70
C GLN A 513 -4.97 0.56 46.00
N ALA A 514 -4.76 -0.13 47.12
CA ALA A 514 -4.72 0.44 48.47
C ALA A 514 -5.98 1.25 48.87
N ALA A 515 -7.14 0.89 48.30
CA ALA A 515 -8.43 1.59 48.46
C ALA A 515 -8.38 3.10 48.11
N GLY A 516 -7.50 3.48 47.18
CA GLY A 516 -7.26 4.89 46.84
C GLY A 516 -8.49 5.61 46.27
N LEU A 517 -8.82 6.77 46.83
CA LEU A 517 -10.00 7.58 46.46
C LEU A 517 -9.71 8.72 45.47
N ARG A 518 -8.48 8.83 44.94
CA ARG A 518 -8.10 9.86 43.95
C ARG A 518 -8.31 9.36 42.52
N ASP A 519 -8.46 10.28 41.58
CA ASP A 519 -8.47 9.96 40.15
C ASP A 519 -7.13 9.36 39.70
N GLY A 520 -7.20 8.35 38.84
CA GLY A 520 -6.01 7.66 38.30
C GLY A 520 -5.34 6.70 39.28
N VAL A 521 -6.09 6.16 40.27
CA VAL A 521 -5.61 5.02 41.07
C VAL A 521 -5.60 3.78 40.20
N ASN A 522 -4.53 2.99 40.30
CA ASN A 522 -4.38 1.79 39.51
C ASN A 522 -5.40 0.72 39.89
N VAL A 523 -5.91 -0.02 38.90
CA VAL A 523 -6.67 -1.25 39.17
C VAL A 523 -5.75 -2.44 38.88
N GLY A 524 -5.47 -3.23 39.92
CA GLY A 524 -4.59 -4.40 39.83
C GLY A 524 -5.37 -5.70 40.02
N LEU A 525 -4.67 -6.82 39.81
CA LEU A 525 -5.07 -8.10 40.38
C LEU A 525 -4.61 -8.18 41.84
N TRP A 526 -5.50 -8.57 42.74
CA TRP A 526 -5.18 -8.92 44.12
C TRP A 526 -6.02 -10.11 44.58
N HIS A 527 -5.52 -10.94 45.49
CA HIS A 527 -6.32 -12.03 46.06
C HIS A 527 -7.62 -11.50 46.68
N ALA A 528 -8.71 -12.25 46.54
CA ALA A 528 -9.98 -11.90 47.16
C ALA A 528 -9.85 -11.78 48.70
N ASN A 529 -9.98 -10.56 49.22
CA ASN A 529 -9.87 -10.21 50.64
C ASN A 529 -11.20 -9.69 51.23
N GLY A 530 -12.22 -9.48 50.39
CA GLY A 530 -13.57 -9.09 50.80
C GLY A 530 -13.76 -7.61 51.12
N THR A 531 -12.76 -6.76 50.85
CA THR A 531 -12.85 -5.31 51.06
C THR A 531 -13.63 -4.60 49.95
N ASP A 532 -14.12 -3.39 50.26
CA ASP A 532 -14.88 -2.56 49.31
C ASP A 532 -14.06 -2.10 48.09
N ALA A 533 -12.72 -2.20 48.15
CA ALA A 533 -11.83 -1.96 47.01
C ALA A 533 -11.95 -3.00 45.89
N GLN A 534 -12.56 -4.16 46.19
CA GLN A 534 -12.74 -5.29 45.26
C GLN A 534 -14.17 -5.43 44.73
N LEU A 535 -15.08 -4.53 45.15
CA LEU A 535 -16.52 -4.63 44.90
C LEU A 535 -16.99 -3.58 43.89
N TRP A 536 -17.55 -4.07 42.79
CA TRP A 536 -17.95 -3.28 41.63
C TRP A 536 -19.46 -3.42 41.38
N LYS A 537 -20.21 -2.33 41.48
CA LYS A 537 -21.63 -2.28 41.11
C LYS A 537 -21.74 -2.08 39.60
N LEU A 538 -22.42 -3.01 38.92
CA LEU A 538 -22.75 -2.86 37.51
C LEU A 538 -23.95 -1.92 37.34
N VAL A 539 -23.79 -0.88 36.50
CA VAL A 539 -24.87 0.03 36.14
C VAL A 539 -24.98 0.09 34.62
N ARG A 540 -26.16 -0.28 34.10
CA ARG A 540 -26.40 -0.39 32.65
C ARG A 540 -26.43 0.98 31.96
N ARG A 541 -25.88 1.03 30.75
CA ARG A 541 -25.91 2.14 29.80
C ARG A 541 -26.13 1.54 28.41
N ASP A 542 -27.40 1.53 27.97
CA ASP A 542 -27.87 0.90 26.74
C ASP A 542 -27.53 -0.60 26.61
N ASP A 543 -26.47 -0.94 25.89
CA ASP A 543 -25.94 -2.30 25.72
C ASP A 543 -24.63 -2.56 26.51
N ALA A 544 -24.03 -1.52 27.08
CA ALA A 544 -22.82 -1.54 27.88
C ALA A 544 -23.08 -1.32 29.38
N TYR A 545 -22.01 -1.38 30.17
CA TYR A 545 -22.03 -1.26 31.64
C TYR A 545 -20.94 -0.32 32.13
N LEU A 546 -21.28 0.54 33.10
CA LEU A 546 -20.33 1.15 34.03
C LEU A 546 -20.03 0.14 35.15
N LEU A 547 -18.76 0.02 35.53
CA LEU A 547 -18.33 -0.69 36.74
C LEU A 547 -18.01 0.37 37.80
N VAL A 548 -18.92 0.58 38.75
CA VAL A 548 -18.80 1.60 39.81
C VAL A 548 -18.17 0.97 41.05
N SER A 549 -17.06 1.51 41.54
CA SER A 549 -16.39 1.02 42.75
C SER A 549 -17.24 1.32 43.98
N LYS A 550 -17.33 0.37 44.92
CA LYS A 550 -18.03 0.56 46.20
C LYS A 550 -17.39 1.64 47.08
N LEU A 551 -16.10 1.94 46.88
CA LEU A 551 -15.34 2.94 47.63
C LEU A 551 -15.89 4.38 47.52
N ARG A 552 -16.49 4.75 46.37
CA ARG A 552 -17.01 6.09 46.11
C ARG A 552 -18.10 6.03 45.04
N ALA A 553 -19.28 6.61 45.30
CA ALA A 553 -20.47 6.48 44.46
C ALA A 553 -20.39 7.14 43.06
N ASP A 554 -19.25 7.70 42.70
CA ASP A 554 -18.91 8.33 41.42
C ASP A 554 -17.54 7.86 40.88
N LEU A 555 -16.86 6.91 41.54
CA LEU A 555 -15.57 6.35 41.08
C LEU A 555 -15.84 5.09 40.25
N VAL A 556 -15.34 5.04 39.02
CA VAL A 556 -15.63 3.97 38.05
C VAL A 556 -14.37 3.41 37.42
N LEU A 557 -14.49 2.21 36.85
CA LEU A 557 -13.46 1.63 35.99
C LEU A 557 -13.30 2.48 34.71
N ASP A 558 -12.06 2.80 34.36
CA ASP A 558 -11.72 3.80 33.34
C ASP A 558 -10.44 3.38 32.59
N LEU A 559 -10.34 3.69 31.30
CA LEU A 559 -9.13 3.49 30.51
C LEU A 559 -8.30 4.77 30.45
N MET A 560 -7.04 4.68 30.91
CA MET A 560 -6.14 5.83 31.00
C MET A 560 -6.06 6.62 29.70
N TRP A 561 -6.39 7.90 29.79
CA TRP A 561 -6.46 8.87 28.68
C TRP A 561 -7.36 8.47 27.49
N ALA A 562 -8.35 7.58 27.73
CA ALA A 562 -9.13 6.94 26.69
C ALA A 562 -8.25 6.23 25.63
N GLY A 563 -7.14 5.62 26.05
CA GLY A 563 -6.27 4.86 25.17
C GLY A 563 -6.95 3.65 24.52
N THR A 564 -6.50 3.32 23.30
CA THR A 564 -6.91 2.14 22.53
C THR A 564 -5.71 1.30 22.07
N ALA A 565 -4.55 1.54 22.68
CA ALA A 565 -3.30 0.84 22.38
C ALA A 565 -3.12 -0.36 23.32
N ASN A 566 -2.40 -1.39 22.87
CA ASN A 566 -2.09 -2.55 23.72
C ASN A 566 -1.22 -2.11 24.90
N GLY A 567 -1.63 -2.47 26.11
CA GLY A 567 -1.03 -1.98 27.36
C GLY A 567 -1.61 -0.66 27.87
N THR A 568 -2.75 -0.17 27.35
CA THR A 568 -3.45 0.98 27.97
C THR A 568 -3.88 0.60 29.38
N ASN A 569 -3.51 1.42 30.36
CA ASN A 569 -3.72 1.11 31.77
C ASN A 569 -5.20 1.18 32.18
N VAL A 570 -5.65 0.22 33.00
CA VAL A 570 -6.99 0.24 33.60
C VAL A 570 -6.90 0.86 34.99
N GLN A 571 -7.72 1.87 35.24
CA GLN A 571 -7.65 2.72 36.42
C GLN A 571 -9.04 2.96 37.02
N ALA A 572 -9.07 3.50 38.24
CA ALA A 572 -10.24 4.07 38.87
C ALA A 572 -10.24 5.58 38.67
N TYR A 573 -11.34 6.14 38.14
CA TYR A 573 -11.47 7.56 37.82
C TYR A 573 -12.91 8.05 38.06
N THR A 574 -13.09 9.35 38.33
CA THR A 574 -14.40 9.97 38.50
C THR A 574 -15.27 9.80 37.24
N ALA A 575 -16.56 9.52 37.41
CA ALA A 575 -17.51 9.25 36.33
C ALA A 575 -17.66 10.48 35.41
N ASN A 576 -17.04 10.40 34.23
CA ASN A 576 -17.04 11.41 33.18
C ASN A 576 -17.99 11.05 32.02
N GLY A 577 -18.46 9.79 31.95
CA GLY A 577 -19.44 9.35 30.95
C GLY A 577 -18.88 9.14 29.54
N THR A 578 -17.56 9.14 29.39
CA THR A 578 -16.89 8.82 28.11
C THR A 578 -16.96 7.32 27.79
N ARG A 579 -16.71 6.95 26.52
CA ARG A 579 -16.61 5.55 26.09
C ARG A 579 -15.46 4.77 26.75
N ALA A 580 -14.51 5.46 27.38
CA ALA A 580 -13.42 4.86 28.15
C ALA A 580 -13.89 4.23 29.49
N GLN A 581 -15.10 4.57 29.95
CA GLN A 581 -15.69 4.04 31.20
C GLN A 581 -16.78 2.98 30.94
N LEU A 582 -17.08 2.69 29.67
CA LEU A 582 -18.14 1.77 29.27
C LEU A 582 -17.55 0.45 28.77
N PHE A 583 -18.10 -0.66 29.27
CA PHE A 583 -17.60 -2.01 28.98
C PHE A 583 -18.73 -2.96 28.57
N TYR A 584 -18.40 -3.86 27.65
CA TYR A 584 -19.27 -4.89 27.11
C TYR A 584 -18.93 -6.26 27.71
N LEU A 585 -19.93 -6.94 28.28
CA LEU A 585 -19.78 -8.27 28.85
C LEU A 585 -20.15 -9.34 27.80
N LEU A 586 -19.17 -9.81 27.04
CA LEU A 586 -19.37 -10.79 25.96
C LEU A 586 -19.25 -12.22 26.51
N SER A 587 -20.21 -13.11 26.21
CA SER A 587 -20.05 -14.52 26.59
C SER A 587 -18.95 -15.18 25.74
N PRO A 588 -18.04 -15.97 26.32
CA PRO A 588 -17.09 -16.80 25.57
C PRO A 588 -17.75 -18.06 24.99
N ASP A 589 -19.02 -18.32 25.34
CA ASP A 589 -19.85 -19.43 24.86
C ASP A 589 -21.32 -18.94 24.79
N PRO A 590 -21.77 -18.39 23.65
CA PRO A 590 -23.12 -17.87 23.48
C PRO A 590 -24.07 -18.90 22.87
N SER A 591 -25.28 -19.00 23.41
CA SER A 591 -26.35 -19.79 22.78
C SER A 591 -26.87 -19.09 21.53
N ILE A 592 -26.67 -19.70 20.35
CA ILE A 592 -27.06 -19.14 19.05
C ILE A 592 -28.25 -19.92 18.48
N GLU A 593 -29.28 -19.19 18.04
CA GLU A 593 -30.43 -19.78 17.34
C GLU A 593 -30.05 -20.36 15.96
N PRO A 594 -30.46 -21.61 15.63
CA PRO A 594 -30.22 -22.27 14.34
C PRO A 594 -30.67 -21.48 13.10
N GLY A 595 -30.16 -21.89 11.94
CA GLY A 595 -30.54 -21.35 10.63
C GLY A 595 -31.66 -22.11 9.93
N VAL A 596 -32.03 -21.60 8.74
CA VAL A 596 -32.87 -22.35 7.80
C VAL A 596 -32.12 -23.59 7.28
N ARG A 597 -32.85 -24.65 6.93
CA ARG A 597 -32.30 -25.96 6.54
C ARG A 597 -32.59 -26.28 5.07
N GLY A 598 -31.94 -27.31 4.54
CA GLY A 598 -32.13 -27.79 3.16
C GLY A 598 -31.21 -27.16 2.11
N LEU A 599 -30.26 -26.31 2.51
CA LEU A 599 -29.29 -25.64 1.63
C LEU A 599 -28.04 -26.49 1.31
N ASP A 600 -28.15 -27.82 1.36
CA ASP A 600 -27.02 -28.72 1.07
C ASP A 600 -26.66 -28.69 -0.42
N GLY A 601 -25.43 -28.29 -0.75
CA GLY A 601 -25.00 -28.16 -2.14
C GLY A 601 -23.73 -27.32 -2.33
N ALA A 602 -23.30 -27.19 -3.59
CA ALA A 602 -22.17 -26.35 -3.98
C ALA A 602 -22.65 -25.00 -4.55
N TYR A 603 -21.98 -23.93 -4.14
CA TYR A 603 -22.35 -22.55 -4.45
C TYR A 603 -21.11 -21.66 -4.64
N LEU A 604 -21.29 -20.53 -5.33
CA LEU A 604 -20.49 -19.33 -5.11
C LEU A 604 -21.22 -18.45 -4.09
N LEU A 605 -20.52 -17.95 -3.08
CA LEU A 605 -21.08 -17.04 -2.07
C LEU A 605 -20.80 -15.60 -2.51
N ALA A 606 -21.80 -14.94 -3.12
CA ALA A 606 -21.65 -13.60 -3.68
C ALA A 606 -21.93 -12.51 -2.63
N GLY A 607 -21.00 -11.57 -2.48
CA GLY A 607 -21.11 -10.44 -1.55
C GLY A 607 -21.65 -9.18 -2.22
N GLY A 608 -22.58 -8.48 -1.55
CA GLY A 608 -23.06 -7.16 -1.98
C GLY A 608 -24.05 -7.16 -3.16
N GLY A 609 -24.48 -8.32 -3.66
CA GLY A 609 -25.58 -8.45 -4.61
C GLY A 609 -25.57 -9.78 -5.38
N ALA A 610 -26.73 -10.28 -5.80
CA ALA A 610 -26.86 -11.51 -6.58
C ALA A 610 -26.03 -11.49 -7.89
N SER A 611 -26.02 -10.35 -8.58
CA SER A 611 -25.25 -10.12 -9.80
C SER A 611 -23.78 -9.71 -9.54
N SER A 612 -23.31 -9.73 -8.29
CA SER A 612 -21.97 -9.28 -7.93
C SER A 612 -20.91 -10.13 -8.62
N ARG A 613 -19.99 -9.47 -9.34
CA ARG A 613 -18.83 -10.12 -9.96
C ARG A 613 -17.78 -10.57 -8.94
N HIS A 614 -17.96 -10.23 -7.66
CA HIS A 614 -17.07 -10.61 -6.58
C HIS A 614 -17.75 -11.64 -5.64
N VAL A 615 -17.03 -12.72 -5.35
CA VAL A 615 -17.48 -13.85 -4.53
C VAL A 615 -16.44 -14.16 -3.47
N ALA A 616 -16.83 -14.91 -2.44
CA ALA A 616 -15.89 -15.43 -1.45
C ALA A 616 -14.77 -16.23 -2.13
N ASP A 617 -13.52 -15.97 -1.74
CA ASP A 617 -12.27 -16.40 -2.36
C ASP A 617 -11.27 -16.70 -1.24
N ILE A 618 -10.53 -17.81 -1.35
CA ILE A 618 -9.36 -18.05 -0.52
C ILE A 618 -8.12 -17.46 -1.19
N GLU A 619 -7.41 -16.62 -0.45
CA GLU A 619 -6.26 -15.86 -0.95
C GLU A 619 -5.23 -16.73 -1.69
N ALA A 620 -4.93 -16.30 -2.93
CA ALA A 620 -4.03 -16.96 -3.89
C ALA A 620 -4.34 -18.44 -4.18
N GLY A 621 -5.54 -18.93 -3.84
CA GLY A 621 -5.89 -20.35 -3.89
C GLY A 621 -5.03 -21.21 -2.96
N SER A 622 -4.50 -20.62 -1.88
CA SER A 622 -3.58 -21.29 -0.95
C SER A 622 -4.18 -22.56 -0.36
N LEU A 623 -3.36 -23.60 -0.20
CA LEU A 623 -3.75 -24.85 0.47
C LEU A 623 -3.49 -24.81 1.99
N GLY A 624 -2.90 -23.74 2.52
CA GLY A 624 -2.49 -23.61 3.93
C GLY A 624 -3.63 -23.29 4.89
N ASN A 625 -3.54 -23.77 6.13
CA ASN A 625 -4.35 -23.27 7.23
C ASN A 625 -4.10 -21.77 7.45
N GLY A 626 -5.14 -21.02 7.78
CA GLY A 626 -5.04 -19.58 8.07
C GLY A 626 -4.97 -18.69 6.83
N ALA A 627 -4.98 -19.24 5.62
CA ALA A 627 -5.12 -18.46 4.41
C ALA A 627 -6.45 -17.69 4.42
N ASN A 628 -6.39 -16.42 4.02
CA ASN A 628 -7.46 -15.46 4.27
C ASN A 628 -8.69 -15.70 3.39
N ALA A 629 -9.89 -15.47 3.94
CA ALA A 629 -11.14 -15.44 3.17
C ALA A 629 -11.50 -13.99 2.83
N ARG A 630 -11.78 -13.73 1.56
CA ARG A 630 -11.99 -12.37 1.03
C ARG A 630 -12.98 -12.38 -0.13
N LEU A 631 -13.34 -11.22 -0.63
CA LEU A 631 -13.98 -11.10 -1.94
C LEU A 631 -12.92 -11.02 -3.05
N TYR A 632 -13.17 -11.75 -4.14
CA TYR A 632 -12.40 -11.63 -5.38
C TYR A 632 -13.29 -11.88 -6.61
N ALA A 633 -12.86 -11.36 -7.76
CA ALA A 633 -13.55 -11.51 -9.02
C ALA A 633 -13.71 -12.98 -9.40
N ARG A 634 -14.89 -13.37 -9.89
CA ARG A 634 -15.19 -14.74 -10.33
C ARG A 634 -14.12 -15.23 -11.32
N ASN A 635 -13.47 -16.35 -10.99
CA ASN A 635 -12.36 -16.94 -11.76
C ASN A 635 -12.48 -18.46 -11.92
N ASP A 636 -13.64 -19.03 -11.57
CA ASP A 636 -14.02 -20.45 -11.63
C ASP A 636 -13.06 -21.43 -10.93
N SER A 637 -12.15 -20.93 -10.08
CA SER A 637 -11.24 -21.77 -9.31
C SER A 637 -11.97 -22.60 -8.24
N GLY A 638 -11.29 -23.62 -7.71
CA GLY A 638 -11.78 -24.32 -6.52
C GLY A 638 -11.75 -23.45 -5.24
N ALA A 639 -11.03 -22.33 -5.24
CA ALA A 639 -10.90 -21.44 -4.09
C ALA A 639 -12.15 -20.56 -3.86
N GLN A 640 -13.04 -20.47 -4.86
CA GLN A 640 -14.28 -19.68 -4.82
C GLN A 640 -15.55 -20.51 -4.72
N ARG A 641 -15.44 -21.83 -4.92
CA ARG A 641 -16.55 -22.77 -4.84
C ARG A 641 -16.65 -23.35 -3.44
N LEU A 642 -17.79 -23.14 -2.80
CA LEU A 642 -18.07 -23.54 -1.42
C LEU A 642 -19.16 -24.61 -1.40
N TYR A 643 -18.94 -25.71 -0.68
CA TYR A 643 -19.98 -26.68 -0.36
C TYR A 643 -20.57 -26.37 1.02
N LEU A 644 -21.88 -26.17 1.08
CA LEU A 644 -22.65 -26.02 2.31
C LEU A 644 -23.16 -27.40 2.76
N LYS A 645 -22.88 -27.79 4.01
CA LYS A 645 -23.41 -29.01 4.62
C LYS A 645 -24.03 -28.75 5.99
N ASP A 646 -25.33 -29.02 6.13
CA ASP A 646 -26.06 -29.07 7.40
C ASP A 646 -25.52 -30.22 8.27
N ASP A 647 -25.20 -29.93 9.54
CA ASP A 647 -24.81 -30.94 10.52
C ASP A 647 -26.02 -31.67 11.16
N GLY A 648 -27.23 -31.28 10.79
CA GLY A 648 -28.50 -31.82 11.28
C GLY A 648 -29.16 -30.95 12.35
N SER A 649 -28.39 -30.06 12.99
CA SER A 649 -28.87 -29.14 14.02
C SER A 649 -29.25 -27.75 13.47
N GLY A 650 -29.23 -27.55 12.15
CA GLY A 650 -29.49 -26.25 11.51
C GLY A 650 -28.26 -25.35 11.46
N PHE A 651 -27.07 -25.92 11.59
CA PHE A 651 -25.79 -25.23 11.42
C PHE A 651 -25.01 -25.83 10.26
N TYR A 652 -24.46 -24.95 9.43
CA TYR A 652 -23.73 -25.30 8.23
C TYR A 652 -22.22 -25.29 8.45
N THR A 653 -21.57 -26.38 8.05
CA THR A 653 -20.13 -26.37 7.73
C THR A 653 -20.00 -25.88 6.29
N ILE A 654 -19.17 -24.87 6.05
CA ILE A 654 -18.95 -24.27 4.73
C ILE A 654 -17.54 -24.64 4.26
N THR A 655 -17.43 -25.55 3.28
CA THR A 655 -16.16 -26.12 2.83
C THR A 655 -15.71 -25.56 1.49
N VAL A 656 -14.47 -25.06 1.42
CA VAL A 656 -13.80 -24.63 0.19
C VAL A 656 -13.41 -25.86 -0.64
N ILE A 657 -14.06 -26.04 -1.79
CA ILE A 657 -13.96 -27.27 -2.60
C ILE A 657 -12.53 -27.49 -3.14
N GLY A 658 -11.81 -26.43 -3.46
CA GLY A 658 -10.44 -26.50 -3.97
C GLY A 658 -9.36 -26.82 -2.92
N THR A 659 -9.69 -26.85 -1.62
CA THR A 659 -8.69 -27.03 -0.54
C THR A 659 -9.07 -28.07 0.51
N GLY A 660 -10.36 -28.46 0.57
CA GLY A 660 -10.91 -29.36 1.59
C GLY A 660 -10.95 -28.75 3.00
N LYS A 661 -10.81 -27.43 3.11
CA LYS A 661 -10.83 -26.67 4.37
C LYS A 661 -12.12 -25.89 4.52
N VAL A 662 -12.45 -25.49 5.73
CA VAL A 662 -13.73 -24.86 6.06
C VAL A 662 -13.55 -23.39 6.44
N LEU A 663 -14.58 -22.58 6.23
CA LEU A 663 -14.59 -21.19 6.70
C LEU A 663 -14.63 -21.16 8.23
N ASP A 664 -13.61 -20.55 8.80
CA ASP A 664 -13.20 -20.58 10.20
C ASP A 664 -13.14 -19.13 10.70
N VAL A 665 -13.93 -18.80 11.73
CA VAL A 665 -13.77 -17.55 12.47
C VAL A 665 -12.48 -17.64 13.28
N ALA A 666 -11.56 -16.69 13.06
CA ALA A 666 -10.22 -16.78 13.62
C ALA A 666 -10.25 -17.00 15.14
N ASP A 667 -9.78 -18.18 15.54
CA ASP A 667 -9.59 -18.63 16.92
C ASP A 667 -10.87 -18.59 17.77
N GLY A 668 -12.04 -18.64 17.11
CA GLY A 668 -13.37 -18.56 17.75
C GLY A 668 -13.64 -17.23 18.46
N ASN A 669 -12.95 -16.16 18.07
CA ASN A 669 -12.93 -14.91 18.83
C ASN A 669 -14.27 -14.18 18.80
N VAL A 670 -14.71 -13.70 19.98
CA VAL A 670 -16.05 -13.13 20.19
C VAL A 670 -16.13 -11.63 19.96
N VAL A 671 -15.03 -10.99 19.55
CA VAL A 671 -15.01 -9.55 19.22
C VAL A 671 -15.28 -9.29 17.73
N PRO A 672 -15.99 -8.21 17.36
CA PRO A 672 -16.15 -7.76 15.98
C PRO A 672 -14.83 -7.46 15.27
N SER A 673 -14.87 -7.49 13.95
CA SER A 673 -13.70 -7.44 13.06
C SER A 673 -12.70 -8.59 13.27
N THR A 674 -13.12 -9.67 13.92
CA THR A 674 -12.40 -10.95 13.88
C THR A 674 -12.39 -11.48 12.46
N ASN A 675 -11.22 -11.90 11.98
CA ASN A 675 -11.01 -12.32 10.60
C ASN A 675 -11.70 -13.66 10.28
N VAL A 676 -12.19 -13.84 9.06
CA VAL A 676 -12.59 -15.17 8.54
C VAL A 676 -11.47 -15.72 7.65
N ARG A 677 -11.07 -16.96 7.90
CA ARG A 677 -9.99 -17.66 7.20
C ARG A 677 -10.46 -19.05 6.77
N GLN A 678 -9.66 -19.79 6.01
CA GLN A 678 -9.85 -21.24 5.93
C GLN A 678 -9.05 -21.96 7.03
N TRP A 679 -9.61 -23.04 7.59
CA TRP A 679 -8.87 -23.92 8.50
C TRP A 679 -9.20 -25.39 8.27
N GLN A 680 -8.33 -26.28 8.75
CA GLN A 680 -8.59 -27.71 8.74
C GLN A 680 -9.81 -28.02 9.62
N ALA A 681 -10.81 -28.70 9.07
CA ALA A 681 -12.05 -28.95 9.80
C ALA A 681 -11.80 -29.76 11.09
N ASN A 682 -12.14 -29.16 12.23
CA ASN A 682 -11.91 -29.65 13.59
C ASN A 682 -13.23 -29.86 14.37
N GLY A 683 -14.37 -29.42 13.82
CA GLY A 683 -15.70 -29.61 14.42
C GLY A 683 -16.11 -28.54 15.45
N SER A 684 -15.25 -27.57 15.73
CA SER A 684 -15.55 -26.44 16.63
C SER A 684 -16.61 -25.51 16.04
N ASP A 685 -17.31 -24.79 16.92
CA ASP A 685 -18.37 -23.85 16.52
C ASP A 685 -17.86 -22.61 15.77
N ALA A 686 -16.54 -22.37 15.75
CA ALA A 686 -15.90 -21.37 14.89
C ALA A 686 -16.02 -21.69 13.39
N GLN A 687 -16.35 -22.95 13.06
CA GLN A 687 -16.49 -23.47 11.70
C GLN A 687 -17.95 -23.71 11.30
N LYS A 688 -18.90 -23.28 12.14
CA LYS A 688 -20.34 -23.52 12.00
C LYS A 688 -21.13 -22.23 11.84
N TRP A 689 -22.07 -22.23 10.91
CA TRP A 689 -22.79 -21.04 10.47
C TRP A 689 -24.31 -21.29 10.41
N ALA A 690 -25.10 -20.52 11.14
CA ALA A 690 -26.55 -20.47 10.98
C ALA A 690 -26.91 -19.50 9.86
N LEU A 691 -27.52 -19.99 8.79
CA LEU A 691 -27.99 -19.15 7.68
C LEU A 691 -29.39 -18.64 7.98
N ARG A 692 -29.57 -17.31 8.03
CA ARG A 692 -30.88 -16.66 8.22
C ARG A 692 -31.29 -16.01 6.90
N LEU A 693 -32.45 -16.41 6.38
CA LEU A 693 -33.03 -15.80 5.18
C LEU A 693 -33.46 -14.36 5.50
N ASN A 694 -33.04 -13.40 4.67
CA ASN A 694 -33.35 -11.99 4.85
C ASN A 694 -34.75 -11.65 4.30
N ALA A 695 -35.28 -10.48 4.68
CA ALA A 695 -36.61 -10.02 4.28
C ALA A 695 -36.81 -9.78 2.76
N ASP A 696 -35.73 -9.85 1.97
CA ASP A 696 -35.79 -9.85 0.50
C ASP A 696 -36.10 -11.24 -0.11
N GLY A 697 -36.11 -12.30 0.71
CA GLY A 697 -36.42 -13.67 0.30
C GLY A 697 -35.36 -14.34 -0.57
N VAL A 698 -34.21 -13.70 -0.82
CA VAL A 698 -33.18 -14.18 -1.76
C VAL A 698 -31.73 -14.08 -1.24
N SER A 699 -31.49 -13.29 -0.21
CA SER A 699 -30.19 -13.15 0.44
C SER A 699 -30.18 -13.73 1.86
N TYR A 700 -28.99 -14.08 2.34
CA TYR A 700 -28.77 -14.67 3.65
C TYR A 700 -27.83 -13.81 4.50
N THR A 701 -28.15 -13.72 5.79
CA THR A 701 -27.20 -13.33 6.83
C THR A 701 -26.58 -14.62 7.40
N LEU A 702 -25.25 -14.75 7.36
CA LEU A 702 -24.53 -15.92 7.89
C LEU A 702 -24.06 -15.61 9.31
N VAL A 703 -24.64 -16.26 10.32
CA VAL A 703 -24.32 -16.04 11.73
C VAL A 703 -23.36 -17.12 12.23
N SER A 704 -22.20 -16.76 12.79
CA SER A 704 -21.27 -17.76 13.33
C SER A 704 -21.76 -18.30 14.67
N LYS A 705 -21.66 -19.62 14.87
CA LYS A 705 -22.08 -20.27 16.13
C LYS A 705 -21.16 -19.93 17.30
N ALA A 706 -19.86 -19.68 17.07
CA ALA A 706 -18.90 -19.39 18.14
C ALA A 706 -19.17 -18.09 18.91
N ASN A 707 -19.81 -17.09 18.29
CA ASN A 707 -19.91 -15.74 18.84
C ASN A 707 -21.23 -14.99 18.56
N GLY A 708 -22.10 -15.50 17.67
CA GLY A 708 -23.33 -14.81 17.27
C GLY A 708 -23.14 -13.59 16.37
N LEU A 709 -21.90 -13.27 16.02
CA LEU A 709 -21.56 -12.23 15.04
C LEU A 709 -21.85 -12.74 13.63
N VAL A 710 -22.06 -11.81 12.70
CA VAL A 710 -22.45 -12.13 11.32
C VAL A 710 -21.29 -11.94 10.36
N LEU A 711 -21.22 -12.76 9.32
CA LEU A 711 -20.28 -12.59 8.20
C LEU A 711 -20.49 -11.20 7.58
N ASP A 712 -19.39 -10.50 7.35
CA ASP A 712 -19.39 -9.08 7.03
C ASP A 712 -18.24 -8.75 6.05
N ILE A 713 -18.54 -7.95 5.03
CA ILE A 713 -17.55 -7.43 4.09
C ILE A 713 -16.92 -6.19 4.74
N SER A 714 -15.65 -6.28 5.12
CA SER A 714 -15.01 -5.25 5.96
C SER A 714 -15.05 -3.85 5.31
N GLY A 715 -15.62 -2.89 6.04
CA GLY A 715 -15.85 -1.52 5.56
C GLY A 715 -16.92 -1.37 4.47
N GLY A 716 -17.64 -2.44 4.11
CA GLY A 716 -18.63 -2.45 3.04
C GLY A 716 -18.06 -2.33 1.62
N VAL A 717 -16.74 -2.44 1.45
CA VAL A 717 -16.06 -2.27 0.16
C VAL A 717 -16.23 -3.55 -0.68
N ILE A 718 -16.80 -3.44 -1.89
CA ILE A 718 -17.01 -4.57 -2.80
C ILE A 718 -15.96 -4.54 -3.91
N GLY A 719 -14.88 -5.30 -3.77
CA GLY A 719 -13.82 -5.40 -4.76
C GLY A 719 -12.81 -6.51 -4.48
N ASN A 720 -11.87 -6.72 -5.42
CA ASN A 720 -10.76 -7.66 -5.26
C ASN A 720 -9.94 -7.37 -4.00
N GLY A 721 -9.84 -8.35 -3.09
CA GLY A 721 -9.07 -8.24 -1.86
C GLY A 721 -9.87 -7.75 -0.65
N SER A 722 -11.16 -7.43 -0.81
CA SER A 722 -11.99 -6.93 0.30
C SER A 722 -12.18 -8.02 1.35
N ASN A 723 -11.82 -7.73 2.60
CA ASN A 723 -11.70 -8.75 3.64
C ASN A 723 -13.06 -9.29 4.10
N LEU A 724 -13.16 -10.60 4.36
CA LEU A 724 -14.31 -11.17 5.07
C LEU A 724 -13.99 -11.28 6.56
N GLN A 725 -14.83 -10.66 7.37
CA GLN A 725 -14.73 -10.63 8.83
C GLN A 725 -16.06 -11.11 9.44
N VAL A 726 -16.10 -11.23 10.77
CA VAL A 726 -17.37 -11.26 11.51
C VAL A 726 -17.58 -9.93 12.26
N TYR A 727 -18.81 -9.44 12.29
CA TYR A 727 -19.14 -8.12 12.83
C TYR A 727 -20.49 -8.10 13.57
N ASP A 728 -20.74 -7.04 14.34
CA ASP A 728 -22.03 -6.79 14.99
C ASP A 728 -23.14 -6.64 13.93
N ALA A 729 -24.29 -7.27 14.14
CA ALA A 729 -25.38 -7.28 13.16
C ALA A 729 -25.98 -5.87 12.97
N ASN A 730 -25.81 -5.29 11.77
CA ASN A 730 -26.21 -3.93 11.41
C ASN A 730 -27.18 -3.85 10.22
N GLY A 731 -27.47 -4.97 9.56
CA GLY A 731 -28.47 -5.08 8.49
C GLY A 731 -28.10 -4.43 7.15
N THR A 732 -26.88 -3.88 7.03
CA THR A 732 -26.38 -3.27 5.79
C THR A 732 -26.17 -4.31 4.68
N ALA A 733 -25.94 -3.85 3.45
CA ALA A 733 -25.62 -4.72 2.31
C ALA A 733 -24.27 -5.47 2.48
N ALA A 734 -23.40 -5.02 3.39
CA ALA A 734 -22.13 -5.69 3.70
C ALA A 734 -22.30 -7.06 4.38
N GLN A 735 -23.48 -7.31 4.96
CA GLN A 735 -23.81 -8.52 5.73
C GLN A 735 -24.79 -9.45 4.99
N ARG A 736 -25.10 -9.14 3.73
CA ARG A 736 -26.02 -9.91 2.88
C ARG A 736 -25.25 -10.65 1.80
N PHE A 737 -25.45 -11.96 1.75
CA PHE A 737 -24.79 -12.83 0.78
C PHE A 737 -25.80 -13.64 -0.01
N TRP A 738 -25.51 -13.89 -1.28
CA TRP A 738 -26.33 -14.68 -2.18
C TRP A 738 -25.65 -16.02 -2.46
N LEU A 739 -26.40 -17.12 -2.30
CA LEU A 739 -25.98 -18.45 -2.69
C LEU A 739 -26.27 -18.66 -4.17
N ILE A 740 -25.25 -18.61 -5.00
CA ILE A 740 -25.37 -18.84 -6.45
C ILE A 740 -25.01 -20.29 -6.74
N PRO A 741 -25.93 -21.14 -7.24
CA PRO A 741 -25.64 -22.55 -7.49
C PRO A 741 -24.40 -22.76 -8.37
N SER A 742 -23.57 -23.72 -8.00
CA SER A 742 -22.33 -24.07 -8.69
C SER A 742 -22.15 -25.59 -8.72
N SER A 743 -21.54 -26.11 -9.79
CA SER A 743 -21.11 -27.50 -9.81
C SER A 743 -19.88 -27.71 -8.92
N ILE A 744 -19.82 -28.86 -8.21
CA ILE A 744 -18.64 -29.28 -7.42
C ILE A 744 -17.39 -29.29 -8.31
N LEU A 745 -17.54 -29.83 -9.53
CA LEU A 745 -16.53 -29.85 -10.56
C LEU A 745 -17.05 -29.11 -11.79
N THR A 746 -16.18 -28.42 -12.53
CA THR A 746 -16.54 -27.67 -13.75
C THR A 746 -15.66 -28.12 -14.91
N GLU A 747 -16.12 -27.94 -16.14
CA GLU A 747 -15.31 -28.25 -17.33
C GLU A 747 -14.02 -27.43 -17.40
N GLY A 748 -13.02 -27.95 -18.10
CA GLY A 748 -11.70 -27.32 -18.23
C GLY A 748 -10.55 -28.32 -18.11
N VAL A 749 -9.31 -27.85 -18.16
CA VAL A 749 -8.11 -28.68 -17.99
C VAL A 749 -7.60 -28.55 -16.56
N TYR A 750 -7.19 -29.67 -15.96
CA TYR A 750 -6.81 -29.78 -14.56
C TYR A 750 -5.54 -30.61 -14.34
N SER A 751 -4.85 -30.32 -13.23
CA SER A 751 -4.02 -31.31 -12.51
C SER A 751 -4.81 -31.81 -11.31
N ILE A 752 -4.92 -33.13 -11.19
CA ILE A 752 -5.70 -33.79 -10.14
C ILE A 752 -4.71 -34.21 -9.06
N ARG A 753 -4.92 -33.80 -7.80
CA ARG A 753 -3.99 -34.06 -6.69
C ARG A 753 -4.66 -34.91 -5.61
N PRO A 754 -4.08 -36.03 -5.14
CA PRO A 754 -4.64 -36.73 -3.99
C PRO A 754 -4.53 -35.84 -2.75
N LEU A 755 -5.61 -35.74 -1.98
CA LEU A 755 -5.63 -34.90 -0.77
C LEU A 755 -4.62 -35.41 0.29
N SER A 756 -4.30 -36.70 0.26
CA SER A 756 -3.29 -37.33 1.12
C SER A 756 -1.85 -36.93 0.79
N ASN A 757 -1.57 -36.35 -0.39
CA ASN A 757 -0.27 -35.77 -0.75
C ASN A 757 -0.38 -34.78 -1.92
N THR A 758 -0.63 -33.50 -1.61
CA THR A 758 -0.84 -32.43 -2.60
C THR A 758 0.42 -31.98 -3.35
N GLY A 759 1.59 -32.56 -3.02
CA GLY A 759 2.84 -32.45 -3.79
C GLY A 759 2.94 -33.43 -4.96
N ARG A 760 1.94 -34.31 -5.13
CA ARG A 760 1.84 -35.29 -6.23
C ARG A 760 0.57 -35.03 -7.04
N VAL A 761 0.56 -35.52 -8.27
CA VAL A 761 -0.56 -35.39 -9.22
C VAL A 761 -0.87 -36.75 -9.83
N VAL A 762 -2.11 -36.95 -10.27
CA VAL A 762 -2.47 -38.07 -11.15
C VAL A 762 -1.66 -37.96 -12.44
N ASP A 763 -1.20 -39.11 -12.92
CA ASP A 763 -0.21 -39.27 -13.97
C ASP A 763 -0.53 -40.56 -14.74
N ILE A 764 -0.35 -40.57 -16.06
CA ILE A 764 -0.45 -41.79 -16.88
C ILE A 764 0.93 -42.43 -16.96
N THR A 765 1.06 -43.68 -16.52
CA THR A 765 2.36 -44.36 -16.35
C THR A 765 3.24 -44.24 -17.60
N ASN A 766 4.48 -43.77 -17.39
CA ASN A 766 5.51 -43.49 -18.41
C ASN A 766 5.10 -42.47 -19.49
N GLY A 767 4.03 -41.70 -19.29
CA GLY A 767 3.45 -40.81 -20.30
C GLY A 767 2.91 -41.55 -21.53
N SER A 768 2.56 -42.83 -21.38
CA SER A 768 2.15 -43.68 -22.50
C SER A 768 0.90 -43.17 -23.19
N SER A 769 0.94 -43.05 -24.52
CA SER A 769 -0.23 -42.76 -25.36
C SER A 769 -1.04 -44.02 -25.71
N ALA A 770 -0.70 -45.19 -25.16
CA ALA A 770 -1.40 -46.44 -25.42
C ALA A 770 -2.73 -46.55 -24.64
N SER A 771 -3.72 -47.19 -25.26
CA SER A 771 -4.95 -47.61 -24.56
C SER A 771 -4.64 -48.79 -23.62
N GLY A 772 -5.21 -48.77 -22.42
CA GLY A 772 -4.91 -49.71 -21.34
C GLY A 772 -3.77 -49.25 -20.41
N ALA A 773 -3.19 -48.06 -20.61
CA ALA A 773 -2.16 -47.53 -19.72
C ALA A 773 -2.71 -47.23 -18.32
N GLN A 774 -2.02 -47.69 -17.29
CA GLN A 774 -2.41 -47.51 -15.88
C GLN A 774 -2.35 -46.03 -15.48
N ALA A 775 -3.33 -45.57 -14.70
CA ALA A 775 -3.25 -44.30 -13.99
C ALA A 775 -2.59 -44.49 -12.62
N GLN A 776 -1.69 -43.58 -12.27
CA GLN A 776 -0.89 -43.56 -11.04
C GLN A 776 -0.87 -42.15 -10.44
N ILE A 777 -0.19 -41.95 -9.31
CA ILE A 777 0.25 -40.63 -8.84
C ILE A 777 1.76 -40.48 -8.95
N TYR A 778 2.24 -39.32 -9.37
CA TYR A 778 3.66 -39.02 -9.56
C TYR A 778 4.01 -37.59 -9.10
N VAL A 779 5.30 -37.30 -8.93
CA VAL A 779 5.80 -35.93 -8.74
C VAL A 779 5.40 -35.06 -9.93
N SER A 780 4.93 -33.84 -9.66
CA SER A 780 4.50 -32.94 -10.73
C SER A 780 5.67 -32.50 -11.61
N ASN A 781 5.58 -32.82 -12.90
CA ASN A 781 6.59 -32.53 -13.94
C ASN A 781 6.04 -31.65 -15.08
N GLY A 782 4.74 -31.35 -15.09
CA GLY A 782 4.09 -30.46 -16.07
C GLY A 782 3.90 -31.07 -17.46
N SER A 783 4.06 -32.38 -17.61
CA SER A 783 3.80 -33.08 -18.88
C SER A 783 2.31 -33.30 -19.15
N LEU A 784 1.98 -33.65 -20.41
CA LEU A 784 0.61 -34.02 -20.82
C LEU A 784 0.09 -35.30 -20.12
N ALA A 785 0.97 -36.13 -19.54
CA ALA A 785 0.57 -37.25 -18.70
C ALA A 785 -0.16 -36.81 -17.42
N GLN A 786 0.01 -35.55 -17.03
CA GLN A 786 -0.49 -34.94 -15.80
C GLN A 786 -1.51 -33.82 -16.10
N ARG A 787 -2.22 -33.93 -17.22
CA ARG A 787 -3.25 -32.97 -17.65
C ARG A 787 -4.51 -33.73 -18.08
N PHE A 788 -5.63 -33.39 -17.45
CA PHE A 788 -6.92 -34.04 -17.65
C PHE A 788 -7.96 -32.97 -17.97
N GLN A 789 -8.62 -33.10 -19.12
CA GLN A 789 -9.78 -32.28 -19.47
C GLN A 789 -11.03 -32.91 -18.85
N VAL A 790 -11.67 -32.18 -17.95
CA VAL A 790 -13.02 -32.48 -17.48
C VAL A 790 -14.01 -32.10 -18.56
N VAL A 791 -14.90 -33.02 -18.89
CA VAL A 791 -16.05 -32.83 -19.78
C VAL A 791 -17.31 -33.25 -19.02
N TYR A 792 -18.38 -32.47 -19.09
CA TYR A 792 -19.68 -32.78 -18.49
C TYR A 792 -20.55 -33.56 -19.47
N ASP A 793 -21.26 -34.58 -18.98
CA ASP A 793 -22.23 -35.35 -19.75
C ASP A 793 -23.64 -34.95 -19.30
N ALA A 794 -24.35 -34.22 -20.17
CA ALA A 794 -25.67 -33.68 -19.88
C ALA A 794 -26.80 -34.73 -19.91
N GLU A 795 -26.58 -35.89 -20.53
CA GLU A 795 -27.57 -36.97 -20.61
C GLU A 795 -27.62 -37.79 -19.31
N THR A 796 -26.47 -37.95 -18.64
CA THR A 796 -26.31 -38.77 -17.43
C THR A 796 -26.04 -37.97 -16.15
N GLY A 797 -25.76 -36.67 -16.27
CA GLY A 797 -25.42 -35.79 -15.13
C GLY A 797 -24.06 -36.10 -14.49
N ALA A 798 -23.19 -36.80 -15.20
CA ALA A 798 -21.88 -37.24 -14.74
C ALA A 798 -20.74 -36.57 -15.54
N TYR A 799 -19.49 -36.88 -15.22
CA TYR A 799 -18.32 -36.25 -15.83
C TYR A 799 -17.40 -37.30 -16.45
N ARG A 800 -16.71 -36.94 -17.54
CA ARG A 800 -15.61 -37.71 -18.12
C ARG A 800 -14.30 -36.97 -17.95
N LEU A 801 -13.22 -37.73 -17.78
CA LEU A 801 -11.86 -37.21 -17.59
C LEU A 801 -10.99 -37.63 -18.78
N ARG A 802 -10.85 -36.75 -19.76
CA ARG A 802 -10.03 -36.98 -20.96
C ARG A 802 -8.56 -36.72 -20.65
N THR A 803 -7.73 -37.72 -20.88
CA THR A 803 -6.28 -37.71 -20.71
C THR A 803 -5.60 -36.93 -21.85
N ALA A 804 -4.59 -36.11 -21.55
CA ALA A 804 -3.79 -35.47 -22.60
C ALA A 804 -2.62 -36.33 -23.12
N ALA A 805 -2.34 -37.50 -22.52
CA ALA A 805 -1.31 -38.42 -22.99
C ALA A 805 -1.74 -39.22 -24.25
N SER A 806 -2.99 -39.69 -24.34
CA SER A 806 -3.51 -40.32 -25.58
C SER A 806 -4.68 -39.59 -26.25
N GLY A 807 -5.37 -38.70 -25.54
CA GLY A 807 -6.68 -38.18 -25.94
C GLY A 807 -7.87 -39.08 -25.53
N GLY A 808 -7.61 -40.25 -24.93
CA GLY A 808 -8.61 -41.17 -24.37
C GLY A 808 -9.05 -40.81 -22.96
N TRP A 809 -9.79 -41.71 -22.30
CA TRP A 809 -10.53 -41.42 -21.07
C TRP A 809 -10.01 -42.22 -19.86
N LEU A 810 -10.00 -41.61 -18.67
CA LEU A 810 -9.86 -42.36 -17.42
C LEU A 810 -11.11 -43.22 -17.21
N THR A 811 -10.89 -44.53 -17.11
CA THR A 811 -11.90 -45.57 -17.30
C THR A 811 -11.75 -46.65 -16.24
N ALA A 812 -12.88 -47.05 -15.64
CA ALA A 812 -12.99 -48.16 -14.70
C ALA A 812 -12.87 -49.51 -15.41
N ARG A 813 -11.91 -50.35 -15.00
CA ARG A 813 -11.77 -51.74 -15.48
C ARG A 813 -11.41 -52.66 -14.31
N GLY A 814 -12.38 -53.45 -13.86
CA GLY A 814 -12.24 -54.25 -12.64
C GLY A 814 -11.96 -53.34 -11.43
N SER A 815 -10.88 -53.61 -10.70
CA SER A 815 -10.41 -52.77 -9.58
C SER A 815 -9.43 -51.66 -10.00
N SER A 816 -9.14 -51.49 -11.29
CA SER A 816 -8.12 -50.55 -11.81
C SER A 816 -8.73 -49.34 -12.53
N VAL A 817 -8.01 -48.22 -12.52
CA VAL A 817 -8.30 -47.02 -13.31
C VAL A 817 -7.27 -46.90 -14.44
N LEU A 818 -7.74 -46.96 -15.69
CA LEU A 818 -6.90 -46.99 -16.90
C LEU A 818 -7.23 -45.83 -17.85
N GLN A 819 -6.24 -45.35 -18.60
CA GLN A 819 -6.46 -44.58 -19.83
C GLN A 819 -6.92 -45.54 -20.92
N VAL A 820 -8.12 -45.35 -21.47
CA VAL A 820 -8.69 -46.22 -22.53
C VAL A 820 -9.19 -45.38 -23.70
N GLY A 821 -8.94 -45.88 -24.91
CA GLY A 821 -9.50 -45.32 -26.15
C GLY A 821 -8.98 -43.94 -26.55
N SER A 822 -9.86 -43.14 -27.12
CA SER A 822 -9.63 -41.80 -27.69
C SER A 822 -10.89 -40.94 -27.54
N SER A 823 -10.88 -39.65 -27.90
CA SER A 823 -12.10 -38.83 -27.88
C SER A 823 -13.23 -39.34 -28.77
N LEU A 824 -12.89 -40.10 -29.82
CA LEU A 824 -13.82 -40.67 -30.79
C LEU A 824 -14.23 -42.11 -30.47
N THR A 825 -13.61 -42.79 -29.49
CA THR A 825 -14.08 -44.12 -29.08
C THR A 825 -15.37 -43.98 -28.27
N THR A 826 -16.42 -44.70 -28.68
CA THR A 826 -17.78 -44.66 -28.12
C THR A 826 -17.75 -44.55 -26.58
N PRO A 827 -18.22 -43.43 -26.00
CA PRO A 827 -18.27 -43.29 -24.56
C PRO A 827 -19.21 -44.32 -23.93
N GLY A 828 -18.80 -44.90 -22.81
CA GLY A 828 -19.56 -45.93 -22.09
C GLY A 828 -19.64 -45.64 -20.59
N VAL A 829 -20.49 -46.39 -19.88
CA VAL A 829 -20.72 -46.19 -18.44
C VAL A 829 -19.46 -46.35 -17.57
N GLU A 830 -18.42 -46.99 -18.11
CA GLU A 830 -17.12 -47.19 -17.47
C GLU A 830 -16.22 -45.96 -17.41
N ASN A 831 -16.48 -44.91 -18.21
CA ASN A 831 -15.70 -43.67 -18.19
C ASN A 831 -16.44 -42.47 -17.58
N LEU A 832 -17.63 -42.72 -17.04
CA LEU A 832 -18.47 -41.77 -16.32
C LEU A 832 -18.18 -41.78 -14.82
N TRP A 833 -17.96 -40.58 -14.29
CA TRP A 833 -17.59 -40.34 -12.89
C TRP A 833 -18.55 -39.31 -12.26
N ARG A 834 -19.13 -39.64 -11.11
CA ARG A 834 -19.99 -38.73 -10.34
C ARG A 834 -19.24 -38.20 -9.10
N PRO A 835 -19.08 -36.88 -8.94
CA PRO A 835 -18.64 -36.29 -7.67
C PRO A 835 -19.67 -36.57 -6.57
N VAL A 836 -19.29 -37.36 -5.56
CA VAL A 836 -20.13 -37.66 -4.39
C VAL A 836 -19.50 -36.97 -3.18
N TRP A 837 -20.25 -36.05 -2.56
CA TRP A 837 -19.79 -35.23 -1.43
C TRP A 837 -20.18 -35.88 -0.08
N ASN A 838 -19.22 -36.03 0.83
CA ASN A 838 -19.44 -36.68 2.15
C ASN A 838 -19.66 -35.69 3.31
N GLY A 839 -19.75 -34.39 3.00
CA GLY A 839 -19.85 -33.29 3.96
C GLY A 839 -18.55 -32.51 4.12
N ARG A 840 -17.40 -33.17 3.93
CA ARG A 840 -16.05 -32.59 4.12
C ARG A 840 -15.20 -32.59 2.85
N TYR A 841 -15.37 -33.58 1.98
CA TYR A 841 -14.65 -33.74 0.71
C TYR A 841 -15.58 -34.40 -0.32
N PHE A 842 -15.14 -34.49 -1.58
CA PHE A 842 -15.76 -35.39 -2.57
C PHE A 842 -14.85 -36.55 -2.99
N SER A 843 -15.48 -37.65 -3.38
CA SER A 843 -14.87 -38.74 -4.13
C SER A 843 -15.48 -38.82 -5.53
N LEU A 844 -14.79 -39.46 -6.46
CA LEU A 844 -15.35 -39.80 -7.78
C LEU A 844 -15.87 -41.22 -7.76
N LEU A 845 -17.19 -41.38 -7.79
CA LEU A 845 -17.88 -42.65 -7.95
C LEU A 845 -17.88 -43.07 -9.43
N SER A 846 -17.41 -44.27 -9.74
CA SER A 846 -17.56 -44.87 -11.07
C SER A 846 -18.98 -45.43 -11.23
N THR A 847 -19.71 -44.97 -12.25
CA THR A 847 -21.11 -45.41 -12.46
C THR A 847 -21.25 -46.84 -12.96
N SER A 848 -20.19 -47.46 -13.47
CA SER A 848 -20.21 -48.87 -13.91
C SER A 848 -19.83 -49.87 -12.82
N ALA A 849 -19.20 -49.40 -11.74
CA ALA A 849 -18.65 -50.26 -10.68
C ALA A 849 -19.30 -50.03 -9.31
N ASP A 850 -19.96 -48.88 -9.11
CA ASP A 850 -20.45 -48.38 -7.82
C ASP A 850 -19.36 -48.29 -6.73
N LEU A 851 -18.12 -48.08 -7.18
CA LEU A 851 -16.92 -47.93 -6.35
C LEU A 851 -16.29 -46.55 -6.56
N VAL A 852 -15.64 -46.02 -5.53
CA VAL A 852 -14.94 -44.74 -5.59
C VAL A 852 -13.48 -44.89 -6.02
N MET A 853 -12.99 -43.89 -6.76
CA MET A 853 -11.58 -43.72 -7.06
C MET A 853 -10.77 -43.55 -5.77
N SER A 854 -9.68 -44.32 -5.66
CA SER A 854 -8.79 -44.34 -4.51
C SER A 854 -7.34 -44.51 -4.95
N LEU A 855 -6.39 -44.10 -4.12
CA LEU A 855 -5.04 -44.66 -4.18
C LEU A 855 -5.08 -46.17 -3.84
N GLY A 856 -4.20 -46.96 -4.45
CA GLY A 856 -4.00 -48.37 -4.15
C GLY A 856 -3.30 -48.62 -2.81
N ALA A 857 -2.95 -49.87 -2.54
CA ALA A 857 -2.22 -50.26 -1.32
C ALA A 857 -0.82 -49.62 -1.20
N GLU A 858 -0.26 -49.19 -2.32
CA GLU A 858 0.99 -48.40 -2.44
C GLU A 858 0.84 -46.97 -1.83
N GLY A 859 -0.40 -46.53 -1.53
CA GLY A 859 -0.72 -45.35 -0.75
C GLY A 859 -0.13 -44.05 -1.29
N SER A 860 0.45 -43.24 -0.40
CA SER A 860 1.13 -41.97 -0.70
C SER A 860 2.27 -42.01 -1.72
N SER A 861 2.79 -43.19 -2.11
CA SER A 861 4.10 -43.33 -2.78
C SER A 861 4.15 -42.85 -4.23
N ASN A 862 5.35 -42.72 -4.80
CA ASN A 862 5.54 -42.20 -6.16
C ASN A 862 5.47 -43.35 -7.17
N GLY A 863 4.54 -43.26 -8.12
CA GLY A 863 4.11 -44.38 -8.96
C GLY A 863 2.96 -45.21 -8.36
N ALA A 864 2.41 -44.81 -7.20
CA ALA A 864 1.29 -45.52 -6.58
C ALA A 864 0.05 -45.48 -7.50
N LYS A 865 -0.54 -46.64 -7.75
CA LYS A 865 -1.61 -46.82 -8.74
C LYS A 865 -2.95 -46.27 -8.25
N LEU A 866 -3.75 -45.74 -9.17
CA LEU A 866 -5.17 -45.49 -8.95
C LEU A 866 -5.97 -46.80 -9.08
N ALA A 867 -6.87 -47.00 -8.13
CA ALA A 867 -7.71 -48.18 -7.99
C ALA A 867 -9.16 -47.78 -7.65
N LEU A 868 -10.07 -48.75 -7.72
CA LEU A 868 -11.45 -48.63 -7.26
C LEU A 868 -11.63 -49.36 -5.93
N ARG A 869 -12.37 -48.75 -5.00
CA ARG A 869 -12.61 -49.23 -3.63
C ARG A 869 -13.99 -48.81 -3.14
N ASP A 870 -14.50 -49.50 -2.12
CA ASP A 870 -15.71 -49.12 -1.40
C ASP A 870 -15.53 -47.74 -0.74
N ALA A 871 -16.61 -46.98 -0.60
CA ALA A 871 -16.57 -45.66 0.01
C ALA A 871 -16.29 -45.76 1.53
N SER A 872 -15.08 -45.35 1.93
CA SER A 872 -14.60 -45.40 3.33
C SER A 872 -14.46 -44.01 3.97
N GLY A 873 -14.49 -42.95 3.16
CA GLY A 873 -14.21 -41.58 3.62
C GLY A 873 -12.72 -41.32 3.94
N SER A 874 -11.84 -42.27 3.61
CA SER A 874 -10.38 -42.09 3.73
C SER A 874 -9.90 -40.93 2.87
N VAL A 875 -8.93 -40.17 3.38
CA VAL A 875 -8.21 -39.10 2.65
C VAL A 875 -7.54 -39.59 1.36
N THR A 876 -7.33 -40.90 1.20
CA THR A 876 -6.84 -41.54 -0.04
C THR A 876 -7.89 -41.68 -1.15
N GLN A 877 -9.16 -41.37 -0.88
CA GLN A 877 -10.29 -41.42 -1.81
C GLN A 877 -10.74 -40.02 -2.28
N HIS A 878 -9.99 -38.98 -1.91
CA HIS A 878 -10.35 -37.58 -2.09
C HIS A 878 -9.28 -36.85 -2.89
N PHE A 879 -9.71 -36.05 -3.87
CA PHE A 879 -8.84 -35.43 -4.86
C PHE A 879 -9.18 -33.96 -5.05
N LEU A 880 -8.16 -33.09 -5.05
CA LEU A 880 -8.27 -31.67 -5.38
C LEU A 880 -8.07 -31.50 -6.89
N PHE A 881 -9.02 -30.84 -7.54
CA PHE A 881 -8.97 -30.50 -8.95
C PHE A 881 -8.45 -29.07 -9.11
N MET A 882 -7.15 -28.95 -9.42
CA MET A 882 -6.49 -27.66 -9.63
C MET A 882 -6.59 -27.27 -11.11
N PRO A 883 -7.23 -26.13 -11.47
CA PRO A 883 -7.27 -25.69 -12.86
C PRO A 883 -5.86 -25.46 -13.41
N GLU A 884 -5.61 -25.91 -14.64
CA GLU A 884 -4.30 -25.90 -15.27
C GLU A 884 -4.39 -25.45 -16.73
N ARG A 885 -3.30 -24.86 -17.21
CA ARG A 885 -3.06 -24.79 -18.65
C ARG A 885 -2.61 -26.15 -19.16
N LEU A 886 -3.10 -26.54 -20.34
CA LEU A 886 -2.71 -27.78 -21.02
C LEU A 886 -1.20 -27.84 -21.29
N LEU A 887 -0.56 -26.68 -21.45
CA LEU A 887 0.87 -26.54 -21.67
C LEU A 887 1.43 -25.48 -20.71
N ALA A 888 2.60 -25.76 -20.13
CA ALA A 888 3.36 -24.76 -19.38
C ALA A 888 3.96 -23.70 -20.32
N GLY A 889 4.20 -22.49 -19.81
CA GLY A 889 4.99 -21.49 -20.52
C GLY A 889 6.47 -21.87 -20.54
N GLY A 890 7.18 -21.54 -21.62
CA GLY A 890 8.61 -21.89 -21.77
C GLY A 890 9.09 -21.87 -23.21
N LEU A 891 10.35 -22.26 -23.43
CA LEU A 891 10.97 -22.39 -24.74
C LEU A 891 10.86 -23.82 -25.27
N TYR A 892 10.33 -23.98 -26.48
CA TYR A 892 10.00 -25.27 -27.08
C TYR A 892 10.43 -25.37 -28.54
N GLU A 893 10.69 -26.61 -28.95
CA GLU A 893 10.75 -27.07 -30.33
C GLU A 893 9.44 -27.81 -30.64
N PHE A 894 8.70 -27.32 -31.63
CA PHE A 894 7.37 -27.83 -31.98
C PHE A 894 7.50 -28.90 -33.07
N ARG A 895 7.33 -30.17 -32.70
CA ARG A 895 7.49 -31.33 -33.60
C ARG A 895 6.16 -31.71 -34.22
N SER A 896 6.13 -31.86 -35.54
CA SER A 896 4.92 -32.19 -36.32
C SER A 896 4.58 -33.68 -36.23
N GLY A 897 3.28 -33.99 -36.19
CA GLY A 897 2.76 -35.35 -36.21
C GLY A 897 2.99 -36.10 -37.55
N LEU A 898 3.47 -35.43 -38.60
CA LEU A 898 3.77 -36.01 -39.92
C LEU A 898 5.10 -36.78 -39.99
N GLY A 899 6.04 -36.55 -39.07
CA GLY A 899 7.33 -37.24 -39.11
C GLY A 899 8.30 -36.81 -38.00
N ALA A 900 9.04 -37.78 -37.46
CA ALA A 900 9.82 -37.63 -36.21
C ALA A 900 10.92 -36.54 -36.21
N ASN A 901 11.30 -36.02 -37.38
CA ASN A 901 12.28 -34.94 -37.54
C ASN A 901 11.73 -33.67 -38.21
N LEU A 902 10.42 -33.53 -38.40
CA LEU A 902 9.80 -32.30 -38.92
C LEU A 902 9.39 -31.37 -37.78
N VAL A 903 9.82 -30.11 -37.86
CA VAL A 903 9.55 -29.07 -36.85
C VAL A 903 9.05 -27.77 -37.47
N LEU A 904 8.36 -26.96 -36.67
CA LEU A 904 8.07 -25.56 -36.97
C LEU A 904 9.39 -24.78 -37.14
N ASP A 905 9.52 -24.02 -38.23
CA ASP A 905 10.73 -23.32 -38.63
C ASP A 905 10.36 -21.97 -39.29
N VAL A 906 10.99 -20.88 -38.87
CA VAL A 906 10.87 -19.58 -39.59
C VAL A 906 11.68 -19.67 -40.88
N ARG A 907 11.02 -19.53 -42.04
CA ARG A 907 11.62 -19.83 -43.34
C ARG A 907 12.92 -19.05 -43.58
N GLY A 908 14.01 -19.78 -43.76
CA GLY A 908 15.36 -19.24 -43.98
C GLY A 908 15.97 -18.53 -42.76
N GLY A 909 15.38 -18.67 -41.56
CA GLY A 909 15.81 -17.94 -40.35
C GLY A 909 15.57 -16.43 -40.42
N SER A 910 14.66 -15.97 -41.27
CA SER A 910 14.40 -14.54 -41.47
C SER A 910 13.94 -13.84 -40.19
N SER A 911 14.43 -12.62 -39.94
CA SER A 911 13.97 -11.75 -38.86
C SER A 911 12.85 -10.79 -39.30
N ALA A 912 12.49 -10.76 -40.58
CA ALA A 912 11.50 -9.84 -41.14
C ALA A 912 10.07 -10.14 -40.63
N ALA A 913 9.25 -9.09 -40.50
CA ALA A 913 7.81 -9.28 -40.38
C ALA A 913 7.25 -9.77 -41.72
N GLY A 914 6.27 -10.65 -41.67
CA GLY A 914 5.67 -11.27 -42.85
C GLY A 914 6.48 -12.42 -43.44
N ALA A 915 7.50 -12.94 -42.74
CA ALA A 915 8.19 -14.16 -43.18
C ALA A 915 7.31 -15.41 -42.94
N ASP A 916 7.33 -16.34 -43.90
CA ASP A 916 6.58 -17.61 -43.81
C ASP A 916 7.05 -18.48 -42.63
N LEU A 917 6.12 -19.25 -42.06
CA LEU A 917 6.46 -20.46 -41.32
C LEU A 917 6.48 -21.66 -42.27
N GLN A 918 7.47 -22.53 -42.09
CA GLN A 918 7.61 -23.80 -42.82
C GLN A 918 7.82 -24.98 -41.86
N ALA A 919 7.42 -26.18 -42.28
CA ALA A 919 7.83 -27.43 -41.67
C ALA A 919 9.19 -27.83 -42.27
N TYR A 920 10.21 -27.95 -41.42
CA TYR A 920 11.58 -28.21 -41.87
C TYR A 920 12.23 -29.33 -41.05
N ALA A 921 13.34 -29.87 -41.56
CA ALA A 921 14.14 -30.85 -40.83
C ALA A 921 14.77 -30.22 -39.58
N GLY A 922 14.71 -30.93 -38.45
CA GLY A 922 15.36 -30.52 -37.20
C GLY A 922 16.85 -30.27 -37.40
N ASN A 923 17.28 -29.02 -37.20
CA ASN A 923 18.65 -28.54 -37.42
C ASN A 923 19.22 -27.76 -36.20
N ASP A 924 18.49 -27.78 -35.09
CA ASP A 924 18.76 -27.11 -33.81
C ASP A 924 18.85 -25.56 -33.84
N SER A 925 18.60 -24.93 -34.99
CA SER A 925 18.71 -23.47 -35.13
C SER A 925 17.64 -22.68 -34.37
N LEU A 926 17.93 -21.40 -34.10
CA LEU A 926 17.01 -20.46 -33.45
C LEU A 926 15.75 -20.15 -34.26
N ALA A 927 15.73 -20.47 -35.56
CA ALA A 927 14.51 -20.44 -36.39
C ALA A 927 13.47 -21.47 -35.94
N GLN A 928 13.90 -22.52 -35.23
CA GLN A 928 13.07 -23.66 -34.79
C GLN A 928 12.71 -23.60 -33.30
N LYS A 929 13.15 -22.56 -32.57
CA LYS A 929 12.92 -22.42 -31.13
C LYS A 929 11.88 -21.32 -30.88
N PHE A 930 10.79 -21.67 -30.19
CA PHE A 930 9.65 -20.78 -29.96
C PHE A 930 9.25 -20.77 -28.49
N TYR A 931 9.14 -19.58 -27.91
CA TYR A 931 8.52 -19.37 -26.61
C TYR A 931 7.00 -19.54 -26.74
N LEU A 932 6.44 -20.46 -25.96
CA LEU A 932 5.02 -20.52 -25.69
C LEU A 932 4.72 -19.59 -24.51
N VAL A 933 4.03 -18.48 -24.76
CA VAL A 933 3.75 -17.44 -23.76
C VAL A 933 2.25 -17.41 -23.45
N PRO A 934 1.82 -17.80 -22.23
CA PRO A 934 0.44 -17.68 -21.77
C PRO A 934 -0.12 -16.25 -21.94
N SER A 935 -1.28 -16.11 -22.59
CA SER A 935 -1.95 -14.81 -22.77
C SER A 935 -3.46 -15.02 -22.96
N GLY A 936 -4.32 -14.28 -22.24
CA GLY A 936 -5.77 -14.48 -22.30
C GLY A 936 -6.16 -15.96 -22.16
N GLU A 937 -7.07 -16.44 -23.02
CA GLU A 937 -7.47 -17.86 -23.08
C GLU A 937 -6.49 -18.78 -23.84
N GLY A 938 -5.44 -18.24 -24.44
CA GLY A 938 -4.53 -18.97 -25.34
C GLY A 938 -3.06 -18.72 -25.05
N TYR A 939 -2.24 -18.84 -26.08
CA TYR A 939 -0.81 -18.58 -26.02
C TYR A 939 -0.37 -17.78 -27.24
N LEU A 940 0.59 -16.87 -27.04
CA LEU A 940 1.40 -16.33 -28.12
C LEU A 940 2.54 -17.33 -28.38
N ILE A 941 2.80 -17.66 -29.65
CA ILE A 941 3.92 -18.53 -30.04
C ILE A 941 4.99 -17.63 -30.66
N LYS A 942 6.03 -17.30 -29.89
CA LYS A 942 7.02 -16.25 -30.21
C LYS A 942 8.36 -16.88 -30.61
N ASN A 943 8.87 -16.62 -31.81
CA ASN A 943 10.20 -17.10 -32.21
C ASN A 943 11.32 -16.47 -31.36
N PHE A 944 12.33 -17.28 -31.02
CA PHE A 944 13.47 -16.87 -30.20
C PHE A 944 14.37 -15.82 -30.87
N ALA A 945 14.67 -15.97 -32.17
CA ALA A 945 15.59 -15.10 -32.89
C ALA A 945 14.97 -13.78 -33.37
N SER A 946 13.75 -13.83 -33.91
CA SER A 946 13.11 -12.65 -34.52
C SER A 946 12.32 -11.78 -33.54
N GLY A 947 12.02 -12.32 -32.36
CA GLY A 947 11.13 -11.73 -31.35
C GLY A 947 9.67 -11.63 -31.79
N LYS A 948 9.29 -12.16 -32.95
CA LYS A 948 7.95 -12.06 -33.55
C LYS A 948 7.07 -13.25 -33.21
N VAL A 949 5.76 -13.06 -33.30
CA VAL A 949 4.73 -14.08 -32.96
C VAL A 949 4.11 -14.69 -34.21
N LEU A 950 3.66 -15.95 -34.12
CA LEU A 950 2.85 -16.59 -35.16
C LEU A 950 1.51 -15.86 -35.32
N ASP A 951 1.23 -15.49 -36.57
CA ASP A 951 0.18 -14.57 -37.00
C ASP A 951 -0.54 -15.19 -38.20
N VAL A 952 -1.88 -15.23 -38.18
CA VAL A 952 -2.66 -15.58 -39.38
C VAL A 952 -2.78 -14.33 -40.24
N ASP A 953 -2.27 -14.43 -41.46
CA ASP A 953 -2.07 -13.30 -42.36
C ASP A 953 -3.36 -12.51 -42.59
N SER A 954 -3.26 -11.19 -42.42
CA SER A 954 -4.37 -10.23 -42.51
C SER A 954 -5.59 -10.60 -41.65
N ALA A 955 -5.38 -11.33 -40.56
CA ALA A 955 -6.42 -11.90 -39.69
C ALA A 955 -7.47 -12.77 -40.42
N SER A 956 -7.08 -13.39 -41.55
CA SER A 956 -8.01 -14.11 -42.42
C SER A 956 -8.70 -15.30 -41.73
N SER A 957 -10.00 -15.44 -41.98
CA SER A 957 -10.85 -16.56 -41.54
C SER A 957 -11.04 -17.65 -42.60
N LEU A 958 -10.44 -17.50 -43.78
CA LEU A 958 -10.57 -18.44 -44.91
C LEU A 958 -9.80 -19.75 -44.68
N ASP A 959 -10.27 -20.84 -45.30
CA ASP A 959 -9.57 -22.12 -45.32
C ASP A 959 -8.25 -21.99 -46.10
N GLY A 960 -7.18 -22.60 -45.61
CA GLY A 960 -5.84 -22.46 -46.18
C GLY A 960 -5.16 -21.10 -45.94
N ALA A 961 -5.71 -20.24 -45.08
CA ALA A 961 -5.13 -18.93 -44.78
C ALA A 961 -3.67 -19.06 -44.29
N ARG A 962 -2.80 -18.19 -44.82
CA ARG A 962 -1.35 -18.22 -44.61
C ARG A 962 -0.97 -17.91 -43.16
N VAL A 963 0.02 -18.62 -42.62
CA VAL A 963 0.60 -18.34 -41.30
C VAL A 963 2.02 -17.78 -41.45
N GLN A 964 2.26 -16.62 -40.84
CA GLN A 964 3.50 -15.85 -40.90
C GLN A 964 3.99 -15.50 -39.49
N GLN A 965 5.19 -14.91 -39.38
CA GLN A 965 5.58 -14.20 -38.17
C GLN A 965 5.31 -12.70 -38.29
N TRP A 966 4.75 -12.07 -37.26
CA TRP A 966 4.48 -10.63 -37.25
C TRP A 966 4.86 -9.96 -35.92
N TYR A 967 4.91 -8.62 -35.92
CA TYR A 967 5.04 -7.84 -34.69
C TYR A 967 3.82 -8.11 -33.78
N LEU A 968 4.05 -8.17 -32.46
CA LEU A 968 2.96 -8.35 -31.50
C LEU A 968 1.98 -7.17 -31.60
N ASN A 969 0.75 -7.44 -32.06
CA ASN A 969 -0.33 -6.45 -32.22
C ASN A 969 -1.53 -6.72 -31.30
N HIS A 970 -1.42 -7.74 -30.43
CA HIS A 970 -2.45 -8.17 -29.46
C HIS A 970 -3.79 -8.62 -30.07
N SER A 971 -3.87 -8.82 -31.40
CA SER A 971 -5.07 -9.36 -32.03
C SER A 971 -5.27 -10.86 -31.77
N ASN A 972 -6.53 -11.32 -31.83
CA ASN A 972 -6.87 -12.74 -31.73
C ASN A 972 -6.27 -13.59 -32.88
N ALA A 973 -5.80 -12.97 -33.98
CA ALA A 973 -5.12 -13.64 -35.07
C ALA A 973 -3.70 -14.12 -34.69
N GLN A 974 -3.14 -13.58 -33.60
CA GLN A 974 -1.84 -13.98 -33.04
C GLN A 974 -1.96 -14.91 -31.83
N LEU A 975 -3.20 -15.18 -31.38
CA LEU A 975 -3.49 -15.95 -30.18
C LEU A 975 -3.96 -17.36 -30.53
N TRP A 976 -3.36 -18.36 -29.89
CA TRP A 976 -3.58 -19.77 -30.21
C TRP A 976 -4.03 -20.55 -28.97
N ARG A 977 -5.21 -21.17 -29.00
CA ARG A 977 -5.70 -22.11 -27.97
C ARG A 977 -5.07 -23.48 -28.19
N ALA A 978 -4.69 -24.19 -27.14
CA ALA A 978 -4.21 -25.57 -27.26
C ALA A 978 -5.33 -26.57 -26.89
N GLU A 979 -5.61 -27.52 -27.78
CA GLU A 979 -6.59 -28.60 -27.62
C GLU A 979 -5.88 -29.96 -27.48
N ILE A 980 -6.48 -30.90 -26.73
CA ILE A 980 -6.04 -32.30 -26.70
C ILE A 980 -6.45 -32.98 -28.01
N VAL A 981 -5.56 -33.78 -28.60
CA VAL A 981 -5.83 -34.61 -29.79
C VAL A 981 -5.60 -36.10 -29.53
N ASP A 982 -6.20 -36.92 -30.38
CA ASP A 982 -6.14 -38.37 -30.27
C ASP A 982 -4.83 -38.93 -30.83
N GLY A 983 -4.35 -40.02 -30.22
CA GLY A 983 -3.00 -40.53 -30.43
C GLY A 983 -1.92 -39.68 -29.74
N GLY A 984 -2.31 -38.83 -28.79
CA GLY A 984 -1.43 -38.01 -27.95
C GLY A 984 -0.91 -36.72 -28.58
N GLY A 985 -0.46 -35.79 -27.74
CA GLY A 985 -0.01 -34.46 -28.16
C GLY A 985 -1.13 -33.41 -28.14
N VAL A 986 -0.92 -32.29 -28.84
CA VAL A 986 -1.85 -31.15 -28.89
C VAL A 986 -2.11 -30.66 -30.30
N ARG A 987 -3.19 -29.90 -30.48
CA ARG A 987 -3.45 -29.06 -31.65
C ARG A 987 -3.54 -27.59 -31.22
N PHE A 988 -2.97 -26.69 -32.02
CA PHE A 988 -3.14 -25.25 -31.82
C PHE A 988 -4.26 -24.74 -32.72
N VAL A 989 -5.19 -23.98 -32.15
CA VAL A 989 -6.34 -23.39 -32.84
C VAL A 989 -6.30 -21.88 -32.69
N ASN A 990 -6.32 -21.17 -33.80
CA ASN A 990 -6.33 -19.71 -33.83
C ASN A 990 -7.61 -19.16 -33.19
N VAL A 991 -7.49 -18.19 -32.28
CA VAL A 991 -8.64 -17.67 -31.52
C VAL A 991 -9.54 -16.76 -32.38
N ASN A 992 -9.01 -16.10 -33.42
CA ASN A 992 -9.81 -15.30 -34.35
C ASN A 992 -10.60 -16.17 -35.34
N SER A 993 -9.94 -17.07 -36.06
CA SER A 993 -10.59 -17.84 -37.13
C SER A 993 -11.15 -19.20 -36.71
N GLY A 994 -10.87 -19.65 -35.49
CA GLY A 994 -11.31 -20.96 -34.99
C GLY A 994 -10.65 -22.15 -35.70
N LYS A 995 -9.57 -21.93 -36.45
CA LYS A 995 -8.91 -22.89 -37.34
C LYS A 995 -7.61 -23.47 -36.76
N ALA A 996 -7.29 -24.69 -37.14
CA ALA A 996 -6.10 -25.43 -36.72
C ALA A 996 -4.82 -24.93 -37.41
N LEU A 997 -3.71 -24.87 -36.67
CA LEU A 997 -2.36 -24.70 -37.22
C LEU A 997 -1.92 -26.00 -37.91
N GLU A 998 -1.80 -25.97 -39.23
CA GLU A 998 -1.55 -27.15 -40.07
C GLU A 998 -0.32 -26.97 -40.98
N VAL A 999 0.41 -28.08 -41.21
CA VAL A 999 1.37 -28.21 -42.32
C VAL A 999 0.64 -28.68 -43.58
N ALA A 1000 0.57 -27.84 -44.62
CA ALA A 1000 -0.24 -28.11 -45.80
C ALA A 1000 0.20 -29.38 -46.56
N ALA A 1001 -0.75 -30.25 -46.91
CA ALA A 1001 -0.48 -31.52 -47.58
C ALA A 1001 0.36 -31.36 -48.86
N GLY A 1002 1.43 -32.14 -48.97
CA GLY A 1002 2.36 -32.09 -50.12
C GLY A 1002 3.23 -30.82 -50.20
N ARG A 1003 3.22 -29.95 -49.19
CA ARG A 1003 4.01 -28.71 -49.12
C ARG A 1003 4.74 -28.61 -47.78
N THR A 1004 5.67 -27.66 -47.69
CA THR A 1004 6.30 -27.29 -46.41
C THR A 1004 5.62 -26.10 -45.71
N ALA A 1005 4.72 -25.37 -46.37
CA ALA A 1005 4.12 -24.14 -45.83
C ALA A 1005 3.06 -24.41 -44.74
N PHE A 1006 2.99 -23.52 -43.75
CA PHE A 1006 1.94 -23.54 -42.72
C PHE A 1006 0.68 -22.78 -43.13
N GLN A 1007 -0.47 -23.31 -42.73
CA GLN A 1007 -1.81 -22.76 -42.99
C GLN A 1007 -2.73 -22.88 -41.76
N ALA A 1008 -3.82 -22.10 -41.77
CA ALA A 1008 -4.95 -22.27 -40.88
C ALA A 1008 -6.08 -23.07 -41.58
N GLN A 1009 -6.47 -24.22 -41.03
CA GLN A 1009 -7.40 -25.18 -41.67
C GLN A 1009 -8.57 -25.61 -40.75
N PRO A 1010 -9.67 -26.20 -41.29
CA PRO A 1010 -10.72 -26.85 -40.51
C PRO A 1010 -10.19 -27.93 -39.54
N ARG A 1011 -10.90 -28.24 -38.45
CA ARG A 1011 -10.36 -29.05 -37.31
C ARG A 1011 -10.40 -30.58 -37.51
N GLU A 1012 -9.93 -31.07 -38.65
CA GLU A 1012 -10.11 -32.46 -39.12
C GLU A 1012 -9.33 -33.54 -38.32
N GLY A 1013 -8.43 -33.17 -37.40
CA GLY A 1013 -7.76 -34.14 -36.51
C GLY A 1013 -6.61 -34.90 -37.15
N LEU A 1014 -6.20 -34.48 -38.35
CA LEU A 1014 -5.11 -35.04 -39.14
C LEU A 1014 -3.75 -34.94 -38.43
N ALA A 1015 -2.83 -35.83 -38.80
CA ALA A 1015 -1.44 -35.81 -38.32
C ALA A 1015 -0.69 -34.51 -38.67
N SER A 1016 -1.14 -33.77 -39.69
CA SER A 1016 -0.67 -32.43 -40.09
C SER A 1016 -1.01 -31.32 -39.08
N GLN A 1017 -2.03 -31.54 -38.22
CA GLN A 1017 -2.50 -30.61 -37.18
C GLN A 1017 -1.99 -30.94 -35.78
N ARG A 1018 -1.27 -32.07 -35.63
CA ARG A 1018 -0.83 -32.62 -34.35
C ARG A 1018 0.60 -32.18 -34.03
N TRP A 1019 0.81 -31.77 -32.79
CA TRP A 1019 2.05 -31.18 -32.30
C TRP A 1019 2.53 -31.82 -31.00
N THR A 1020 3.82 -32.13 -30.92
CA THR A 1020 4.50 -32.55 -29.69
C THR A 1020 5.60 -31.53 -29.36
N LEU A 1021 5.53 -30.93 -28.17
CA LEU A 1021 6.46 -29.88 -27.75
C LEU A 1021 7.63 -30.48 -26.97
N LYS A 1022 8.85 -30.38 -27.52
CA LYS A 1022 10.08 -30.72 -26.80
C LYS A 1022 10.61 -29.45 -26.11
N LYS A 1023 10.66 -29.43 -24.78
CA LYS A 1023 11.28 -28.32 -24.02
C LYS A 1023 12.77 -28.25 -24.37
N THR A 1024 13.27 -27.03 -24.59
CA THR A 1024 14.61 -26.83 -25.16
C THR A 1024 15.25 -25.51 -24.71
N ILE A 1025 16.51 -25.32 -25.08
CA ILE A 1025 17.26 -24.06 -24.93
C ILE A 1025 17.46 -23.38 -26.29
N GLY A 1026 17.74 -22.08 -26.27
CA GLY A 1026 18.16 -21.31 -27.44
C GLY A 1026 19.56 -20.75 -27.16
N TYR A 1027 20.52 -21.05 -28.04
CA TYR A 1027 21.90 -20.58 -27.96
C TYR A 1027 22.35 -20.09 -29.35
N GLY A 1028 23.32 -19.18 -29.38
CA GLY A 1028 23.76 -18.48 -30.59
C GLY A 1028 23.45 -16.99 -30.58
N TRP A 1029 23.70 -16.34 -31.72
CA TRP A 1029 23.55 -14.89 -31.91
C TRP A 1029 22.10 -14.46 -32.16
N VAL A 1030 21.66 -13.42 -31.45
CA VAL A 1030 20.36 -12.75 -31.62
C VAL A 1030 20.57 -11.25 -31.60
N SER A 1031 19.92 -10.51 -32.50
CA SER A 1031 19.88 -9.05 -32.45
C SER A 1031 18.66 -8.59 -31.65
N GLN A 1032 18.87 -7.69 -30.69
CA GLN A 1032 17.82 -7.10 -29.86
C GLN A 1032 18.03 -5.59 -29.83
N ASN A 1033 17.07 -4.83 -30.37
CA ASN A 1033 17.08 -3.36 -30.42
C ASN A 1033 18.39 -2.75 -30.98
N GLY A 1034 19.00 -3.39 -31.99
CA GLY A 1034 20.26 -2.96 -32.61
C GLY A 1034 21.54 -3.48 -31.94
N THR A 1035 21.45 -4.01 -30.72
CA THR A 1035 22.55 -4.67 -30.01
C THR A 1035 22.60 -6.16 -30.35
N TRP A 1036 23.80 -6.74 -30.46
CA TRP A 1036 23.95 -8.19 -30.62
C TRP A 1036 24.17 -8.87 -29.26
N HIS A 1037 23.42 -9.92 -29.02
CA HIS A 1037 23.56 -10.79 -27.85
C HIS A 1037 23.95 -12.19 -28.31
N TYR A 1038 24.89 -12.81 -27.61
CA TYR A 1038 25.10 -14.26 -27.71
C TYR A 1038 24.44 -14.93 -26.51
N PHE A 1039 23.61 -15.93 -26.78
CA PHE A 1039 23.02 -16.81 -25.77
C PHE A 1039 23.85 -18.09 -25.69
N TYR A 1040 24.26 -18.48 -24.49
CA TYR A 1040 25.13 -19.64 -24.26
C TYR A 1040 24.31 -20.89 -23.90
N ARG A 1041 24.94 -22.06 -23.99
CA ARG A 1041 24.29 -23.36 -23.74
C ARG A 1041 23.87 -23.59 -22.28
N ASP A 1042 24.39 -22.81 -21.34
CA ASP A 1042 23.98 -22.78 -19.94
C ASP A 1042 22.74 -21.91 -19.68
N GLY A 1043 22.24 -21.19 -20.69
CA GLY A 1043 21.11 -20.27 -20.60
C GLY A 1043 21.50 -18.83 -20.23
N SER A 1044 22.79 -18.55 -19.99
CA SER A 1044 23.28 -17.18 -19.84
C SER A 1044 23.29 -16.43 -21.19
N SER A 1045 23.42 -15.11 -21.16
CA SER A 1045 23.64 -14.31 -22.37
C SER A 1045 24.51 -13.10 -22.08
N ARG A 1046 25.22 -12.62 -23.12
CA ARG A 1046 26.07 -11.43 -23.05
C ARG A 1046 25.89 -10.56 -24.28
N ALA A 1047 25.84 -9.24 -24.06
CA ALA A 1047 25.87 -8.24 -25.13
C ALA A 1047 27.29 -8.10 -25.70
N PHE A 1048 27.36 -7.91 -27.01
CA PHE A 1048 28.58 -7.82 -27.81
C PHE A 1048 28.44 -6.72 -28.87
N THR A 1049 29.56 -6.18 -29.33
CA THR A 1049 29.55 -5.18 -30.40
C THR A 1049 29.11 -5.80 -31.74
N ASN A 1050 28.58 -4.97 -32.65
CA ASN A 1050 28.33 -5.39 -34.02
C ASN A 1050 29.62 -5.87 -34.72
N VAL A 1051 30.78 -5.33 -34.34
CA VAL A 1051 32.10 -5.80 -34.79
C VAL A 1051 32.33 -7.27 -34.42
N ALA A 1052 32.03 -7.68 -33.18
CA ALA A 1052 32.15 -9.08 -32.77
C ALA A 1052 31.20 -10.02 -33.54
N TYR A 1053 30.01 -9.55 -33.93
CA TYR A 1053 29.10 -10.31 -34.79
C TYR A 1053 29.62 -10.42 -36.24
N SER A 1054 30.12 -9.32 -36.82
CA SER A 1054 30.75 -9.33 -38.15
C SER A 1054 32.02 -10.20 -38.18
N ALA A 1055 32.83 -10.15 -37.13
CA ALA A 1055 33.98 -11.05 -36.94
C ALA A 1055 33.55 -12.52 -36.95
N PHE A 1056 32.51 -12.87 -36.18
CA PHE A 1056 31.93 -14.22 -36.18
C PHE A 1056 31.45 -14.66 -37.57
N GLN A 1057 30.77 -13.78 -38.33
CA GLN A 1057 30.32 -14.08 -39.69
C GLN A 1057 31.51 -14.43 -40.61
N ALA A 1058 32.61 -13.67 -40.54
CA ALA A 1058 33.81 -13.91 -41.34
C ALA A 1058 34.51 -15.23 -40.99
N ILE A 1059 34.60 -15.59 -39.70
CA ILE A 1059 35.35 -16.77 -39.24
C ILE A 1059 34.52 -18.04 -39.03
N ARG A 1060 33.21 -17.99 -39.34
CA ARG A 1060 32.24 -19.04 -38.98
C ARG A 1060 32.68 -20.47 -39.30
N TYR A 1061 33.35 -20.67 -40.44
CA TYR A 1061 33.83 -21.98 -40.91
C TYR A 1061 35.36 -22.14 -40.86
N THR A 1062 36.08 -21.16 -40.32
CA THR A 1062 37.53 -21.19 -40.14
C THR A 1062 37.91 -22.20 -39.05
N THR A 1063 38.90 -23.04 -39.33
CA THR A 1063 39.45 -24.02 -38.39
C THR A 1063 40.60 -23.42 -37.56
N SER A 1064 40.85 -24.02 -36.40
CA SER A 1064 41.99 -23.71 -35.52
C SER A 1064 42.62 -25.01 -35.03
N LYS A 1065 43.91 -25.00 -34.67
CA LYS A 1065 44.58 -26.16 -34.06
C LYS A 1065 44.24 -26.31 -32.57
N THR A 1066 43.60 -25.30 -32.00
CA THR A 1066 43.13 -25.27 -30.61
C THR A 1066 41.64 -24.95 -30.58
N ASN A 1067 41.01 -25.09 -29.41
CA ASN A 1067 39.62 -24.67 -29.20
C ASN A 1067 39.45 -23.14 -29.13
N TYR A 1068 40.40 -22.33 -29.62
CA TYR A 1068 40.34 -20.86 -29.64
C TYR A 1068 40.67 -20.28 -31.02
N LEU A 1069 40.00 -19.18 -31.35
CA LEU A 1069 40.25 -18.38 -32.54
C LEU A 1069 40.15 -16.89 -32.16
N LEU A 1070 41.09 -16.07 -32.61
CA LEU A 1070 41.13 -14.63 -32.36
C LEU A 1070 40.86 -13.86 -33.65
N CYS A 1071 40.12 -12.76 -33.56
CA CYS A 1071 39.91 -11.80 -34.64
C CYS A 1071 40.51 -10.45 -34.26
N ILE A 1072 41.26 -9.84 -35.17
CA ILE A 1072 41.71 -8.45 -35.10
C ILE A 1072 40.93 -7.66 -36.15
N ASP A 1073 40.16 -6.66 -35.70
CA ASP A 1073 39.58 -5.64 -36.58
C ASP A 1073 40.51 -4.43 -36.60
N ASN A 1074 41.18 -4.21 -37.73
CA ASN A 1074 42.17 -3.15 -37.87
C ASN A 1074 41.57 -1.76 -38.11
N TRP A 1075 40.25 -1.66 -38.29
CA TRP A 1075 39.54 -0.40 -38.50
C TRP A 1075 38.93 0.11 -37.20
N ASN A 1076 38.18 -0.77 -36.52
CA ASN A 1076 37.51 -0.49 -35.27
C ASN A 1076 38.44 -0.61 -34.04
N CYS A 1077 39.70 -1.02 -34.26
CA CYS A 1077 40.72 -1.22 -33.22
C CYS A 1077 40.22 -2.17 -32.11
N ARG A 1078 39.80 -3.38 -32.51
CA ARG A 1078 39.25 -4.39 -31.59
C ARG A 1078 39.90 -5.77 -31.73
N THR A 1079 39.99 -6.46 -30.60
CA THR A 1079 40.35 -7.89 -30.53
C THR A 1079 39.16 -8.67 -29.98
N ILE A 1080 38.69 -9.66 -30.72
CA ILE A 1080 37.56 -10.52 -30.37
C ILE A 1080 38.06 -11.95 -30.27
N VAL A 1081 37.76 -12.65 -29.16
CA VAL A 1081 38.20 -14.04 -28.94
C VAL A 1081 37.00 -14.97 -28.92
N PHE A 1082 37.07 -16.00 -29.75
CA PHE A 1082 36.12 -17.09 -29.86
C PHE A 1082 36.68 -18.38 -29.25
N LYS A 1083 35.78 -19.23 -28.76
CA LYS A 1083 36.07 -20.58 -28.27
C LYS A 1083 35.12 -21.59 -28.91
N GLY A 1084 35.58 -22.80 -29.17
CA GLY A 1084 34.80 -23.85 -29.83
C GLY A 1084 35.53 -24.43 -31.05
N SER A 1085 34.83 -24.59 -32.15
CA SER A 1085 35.35 -25.17 -33.40
C SER A 1085 34.60 -24.63 -34.63
N ALA A 1086 35.07 -24.96 -35.84
CA ALA A 1086 34.42 -24.54 -37.08
C ALA A 1086 32.93 -24.90 -37.10
N GLY A 1087 32.08 -23.93 -37.48
CA GLY A 1087 30.63 -23.99 -37.42
C GLY A 1087 30.02 -23.69 -36.04
N ASN A 1088 30.81 -23.78 -34.97
CA ASN A 1088 30.37 -23.74 -33.56
C ASN A 1088 31.27 -22.81 -32.71
N TRP A 1089 31.59 -21.61 -33.23
CA TRP A 1089 32.40 -20.62 -32.53
C TRP A 1089 31.55 -19.75 -31.59
N GLU A 1090 31.80 -19.82 -30.28
CA GLU A 1090 31.15 -19.00 -29.25
C GLU A 1090 32.04 -17.80 -28.89
N PRO A 1091 31.53 -16.56 -28.83
CA PRO A 1091 32.31 -15.39 -28.41
C PRO A 1091 32.60 -15.46 -26.91
N VAL A 1092 33.84 -15.15 -26.52
CA VAL A 1092 34.29 -15.14 -25.11
C VAL A 1092 34.78 -13.76 -24.70
N GLN A 1093 35.45 -13.04 -25.60
CA GLN A 1093 35.94 -11.69 -25.34
C GLN A 1093 35.73 -10.77 -26.54
N ASP A 1094 35.56 -9.49 -26.26
CA ASP A 1094 35.37 -8.41 -27.22
C ASP A 1094 35.96 -7.13 -26.60
N TRP A 1095 37.16 -6.78 -27.01
CA TRP A 1095 38.01 -5.78 -26.35
C TRP A 1095 38.45 -4.68 -27.34
N LEU A 1096 38.62 -3.46 -26.83
CA LEU A 1096 39.42 -2.44 -27.53
C LEU A 1096 40.90 -2.84 -27.47
N CYS A 1097 41.63 -2.55 -28.55
CA CYS A 1097 43.07 -2.72 -28.64
C CYS A 1097 43.71 -1.51 -29.35
N SER A 1098 45.04 -1.40 -29.34
CA SER A 1098 45.75 -0.55 -30.32
C SER A 1098 46.25 -1.43 -31.46
N VAL A 1099 46.21 -0.94 -32.71
CA VAL A 1099 46.66 -1.67 -33.91
C VAL A 1099 47.66 -0.85 -34.73
N GLY A 1100 48.32 -1.51 -35.69
CA GLY A 1100 49.40 -0.94 -36.49
C GLY A 1100 48.93 0.02 -37.57
N THR A 1101 49.76 1.00 -37.91
CA THR A 1101 49.39 2.14 -38.75
C THR A 1101 50.48 2.54 -39.75
N THR A 1102 50.11 3.24 -40.82
CA THR A 1102 51.03 3.78 -41.84
C THR A 1102 51.76 5.05 -41.42
N LYS A 1103 51.46 5.61 -40.24
CA LYS A 1103 52.10 6.84 -39.73
C LYS A 1103 53.57 6.66 -39.36
N HIS A 1104 54.01 5.43 -39.10
CA HIS A 1104 55.38 5.13 -38.69
C HIS A 1104 56.28 4.89 -39.89
N SER A 1105 57.52 5.37 -39.83
CA SER A 1105 58.46 5.37 -40.96
C SER A 1105 59.23 4.05 -41.14
N ASP A 1106 58.88 2.99 -40.41
CA ASP A 1106 59.48 1.67 -40.59
C ASP A 1106 58.78 0.90 -41.73
N PRO A 1107 59.47 0.58 -42.84
CA PRO A 1107 58.89 -0.21 -43.93
C PRO A 1107 58.59 -1.69 -43.55
N THR A 1108 59.06 -2.15 -42.39
CA THR A 1108 58.96 -3.53 -41.90
C THR A 1108 57.75 -3.74 -40.98
N PHE A 1109 57.49 -2.80 -40.06
CA PHE A 1109 56.47 -2.91 -39.02
C PHE A 1109 55.49 -1.72 -38.98
N GLY A 1110 54.86 -1.40 -40.12
CA GLY A 1110 53.78 -0.42 -40.19
C GLY A 1110 52.41 -0.95 -39.74
N ILE A 1111 51.57 -1.35 -40.70
CA ILE A 1111 50.20 -1.84 -40.45
C ILE A 1111 50.23 -3.22 -39.76
N THR A 1112 49.28 -3.47 -38.86
CA THR A 1112 49.02 -4.85 -38.39
C THR A 1112 48.60 -5.72 -39.58
N ALA A 1113 49.28 -6.86 -39.73
CA ALA A 1113 49.18 -7.71 -40.90
C ALA A 1113 47.77 -8.30 -41.02
N ARG A 1114 47.22 -8.27 -42.24
CA ARG A 1114 45.90 -8.82 -42.57
C ARG A 1114 46.07 -10.20 -43.21
N GLY A 1115 45.19 -11.14 -42.87
CA GLY A 1115 45.30 -12.53 -43.29
C GLY A 1115 44.90 -13.53 -42.20
N SER A 1116 45.38 -14.76 -42.35
CA SER A 1116 45.08 -15.90 -41.48
C SER A 1116 46.38 -16.49 -40.96
N PHE A 1117 46.61 -16.35 -39.66
CA PHE A 1117 47.85 -16.66 -38.96
C PHE A 1117 47.57 -17.53 -37.72
N GLU A 1118 48.59 -17.88 -36.94
CA GLU A 1118 48.43 -18.67 -35.71
C GLU A 1118 49.35 -18.12 -34.63
N ILE A 1119 48.99 -18.27 -33.35
CA ILE A 1119 49.92 -17.93 -32.25
C ILE A 1119 51.16 -18.84 -32.35
N LEU A 1120 52.33 -18.24 -32.63
CA LEU A 1120 53.59 -18.94 -32.93
C LEU A 1120 54.43 -19.18 -31.67
N LYS A 1121 54.76 -18.09 -30.96
CA LYS A 1121 55.56 -18.07 -29.74
C LYS A 1121 54.99 -17.09 -28.71
N LYS A 1122 55.34 -17.26 -27.43
CA LYS A 1122 54.90 -16.40 -26.32
C LYS A 1122 56.07 -16.07 -25.40
N GLY A 1123 55.95 -14.99 -24.65
CA GLY A 1123 56.87 -14.64 -23.57
C GLY A 1123 56.23 -13.71 -22.54
N TYR A 1124 56.80 -13.69 -21.33
CA TYR A 1124 56.26 -12.90 -20.22
C TYR A 1124 56.61 -11.41 -20.33
N PHE A 1125 57.80 -11.08 -20.82
CA PHE A 1125 58.37 -9.74 -20.82
C PHE A 1125 59.01 -9.41 -22.18
N MET A 1126 58.95 -8.14 -22.57
CA MET A 1126 59.61 -7.55 -23.75
C MET A 1126 59.76 -6.06 -23.49
N GLY A 1127 60.97 -5.51 -23.46
CA GLY A 1127 61.14 -4.14 -22.98
C GLY A 1127 62.45 -3.47 -23.39
N ASN A 1128 62.35 -2.21 -23.82
CA ASN A 1128 63.50 -1.30 -23.92
C ASN A 1128 63.08 0.16 -23.67
N ASP A 1129 62.18 0.34 -22.70
CA ASP A 1129 61.50 1.58 -22.28
C ASP A 1129 60.63 2.25 -23.39
N PRO A 1130 59.28 2.16 -23.32
CA PRO A 1130 58.48 1.50 -22.30
C PRO A 1130 58.62 -0.03 -22.32
N ASP A 1131 58.25 -0.65 -21.20
CA ASP A 1131 58.26 -2.09 -21.01
C ASP A 1131 56.86 -2.71 -21.23
N TYR A 1132 56.81 -3.92 -21.79
CA TYR A 1132 55.59 -4.62 -22.18
C TYR A 1132 55.56 -6.05 -21.62
N PHE A 1133 54.35 -6.52 -21.30
CA PHE A 1133 54.13 -7.79 -20.61
C PHE A 1133 53.14 -8.71 -21.35
N TYR A 1134 53.22 -10.00 -21.06
CA TYR A 1134 52.32 -11.07 -21.53
C TYR A 1134 52.11 -11.08 -23.04
N TRP A 1135 53.19 -11.25 -23.81
CA TRP A 1135 53.15 -11.18 -25.26
C TRP A 1135 52.89 -12.55 -25.93
N SER A 1136 52.22 -12.53 -27.09
CA SER A 1136 51.89 -13.69 -27.92
C SER A 1136 52.03 -13.31 -29.39
N GLU A 1137 53.06 -13.81 -30.06
CA GLU A 1137 53.36 -13.55 -31.46
C GLU A 1137 52.43 -14.32 -32.39
N PHE A 1138 51.98 -13.69 -33.48
CA PHE A 1138 51.12 -14.33 -34.48
C PHE A 1138 51.65 -14.24 -35.91
N TYR A 1139 52.51 -13.27 -36.25
CA TYR A 1139 53.03 -13.10 -37.61
C TYR A 1139 54.48 -12.60 -37.60
N VAL A 1140 55.30 -13.08 -38.54
CA VAL A 1140 56.69 -12.65 -38.74
C VAL A 1140 56.84 -12.17 -40.19
N PRO A 1141 57.13 -10.87 -40.44
CA PRO A 1141 57.36 -10.36 -41.79
C PRO A 1141 58.59 -10.99 -42.46
N SER A 1142 58.52 -11.22 -43.77
CA SER A 1142 59.67 -11.63 -44.57
C SER A 1142 60.70 -10.51 -44.64
N GLY A 1143 61.91 -10.76 -44.12
CA GLY A 1143 62.97 -9.74 -44.03
C GLY A 1143 63.00 -8.98 -42.71
N SER A 1144 62.22 -9.37 -41.71
CA SER A 1144 62.32 -8.80 -40.36
C SER A 1144 63.74 -8.91 -39.78
N PRO A 1145 64.31 -7.83 -39.22
CA PRO A 1145 65.44 -7.91 -38.31
C PRO A 1145 65.21 -8.96 -37.23
N ASP A 1146 66.25 -9.73 -36.91
CA ASP A 1146 66.37 -10.71 -35.81
C ASP A 1146 65.23 -11.73 -35.63
N GLY A 1147 64.35 -11.91 -36.63
CA GLY A 1147 63.15 -12.75 -36.50
C GLY A 1147 62.08 -12.18 -35.56
N GLU A 1148 62.07 -10.85 -35.41
CA GLU A 1148 60.99 -10.09 -34.77
C GLU A 1148 59.62 -10.36 -35.46
N GLY A 1149 58.52 -10.11 -34.73
CA GLY A 1149 57.19 -10.45 -35.21
C GLY A 1149 56.09 -9.65 -34.53
N GLN A 1150 54.97 -9.51 -35.24
CA GLN A 1150 53.78 -8.85 -34.73
C GLN A 1150 53.12 -9.71 -33.64
N ARG A 1151 52.86 -9.08 -32.49
CA ARG A 1151 52.46 -9.71 -31.23
C ARG A 1151 51.21 -9.05 -30.67
N PHE A 1152 50.35 -9.84 -30.04
CA PHE A 1152 49.51 -9.33 -28.96
C PHE A 1152 50.40 -9.07 -27.74
N HIS A 1153 50.28 -7.94 -27.05
CA HIS A 1153 50.95 -7.68 -25.77
C HIS A 1153 50.20 -6.64 -24.93
N SER A 1154 50.64 -6.39 -23.69
CA SER A 1154 50.07 -5.32 -22.88
C SER A 1154 50.31 -3.94 -23.51
N ALA A 1155 49.49 -2.96 -23.12
CA ALA A 1155 49.85 -1.55 -23.11
C ALA A 1155 51.24 -1.35 -22.46
N GLY A 1156 51.98 -0.33 -22.91
CA GLY A 1156 53.29 -0.01 -22.35
C GLY A 1156 53.23 0.53 -20.92
N PHE A 1157 54.23 0.17 -20.13
CA PHE A 1157 54.45 0.67 -18.76
C PHE A 1157 55.81 1.35 -18.67
N TYR A 1158 55.92 2.33 -17.76
CA TYR A 1158 57.22 2.86 -17.35
C TYR A 1158 58.04 1.77 -16.68
N ARG A 1159 59.35 1.75 -16.96
CA ARG A 1159 60.30 0.80 -16.37
C ARG A 1159 60.35 0.90 -14.85
N ASN A 1160 60.12 -0.22 -14.17
CA ASN A 1160 60.35 -0.36 -12.73
C ASN A 1160 61.82 -0.72 -12.48
N TYR A 1161 62.63 0.27 -12.10
CA TYR A 1161 64.06 0.08 -11.85
C TYR A 1161 64.39 -0.77 -10.60
N GLY A 1162 63.42 -1.05 -9.73
CA GLY A 1162 63.58 -1.96 -8.58
C GLY A 1162 63.31 -3.44 -8.90
N ASP A 1163 62.43 -3.71 -9.86
CA ASP A 1163 62.19 -5.03 -10.43
C ASP A 1163 61.62 -4.88 -11.86
N PRO A 1164 62.42 -5.12 -12.92
CA PRO A 1164 61.96 -4.96 -14.30
C PRO A 1164 60.89 -6.01 -14.70
N TYR A 1165 60.72 -7.08 -13.92
CA TYR A 1165 59.70 -8.10 -14.18
C TYR A 1165 58.33 -7.77 -13.58
N THR A 1166 58.22 -6.69 -12.80
CA THR A 1166 56.97 -6.15 -12.27
C THR A 1166 56.62 -4.83 -12.95
N PRO A 1167 55.39 -4.65 -13.51
CA PRO A 1167 55.01 -3.40 -14.17
C PRO A 1167 55.12 -2.17 -13.27
N GLY A 1168 55.65 -1.08 -13.82
CA GLY A 1168 55.60 0.24 -13.18
C GLY A 1168 54.24 0.95 -13.38
N ALA A 1169 54.25 2.28 -13.46
CA ALA A 1169 53.06 3.04 -13.81
C ALA A 1169 52.68 2.83 -15.31
N PRO A 1170 51.38 2.84 -15.67
CA PRO A 1170 50.97 2.76 -17.07
C PRO A 1170 51.46 3.97 -17.86
N TYR A 1171 52.12 3.73 -19.00
CA TYR A 1171 52.65 4.75 -19.90
C TYR A 1171 51.73 5.00 -21.09
N ASP A 1172 51.15 3.93 -21.63
CA ASP A 1172 50.48 3.94 -22.93
C ASP A 1172 48.97 4.24 -22.84
N THR A 1173 48.56 5.26 -23.59
CA THR A 1173 47.17 5.75 -23.68
C THR A 1173 46.51 5.48 -25.04
N THR A 1174 47.13 4.67 -25.91
CA THR A 1174 46.69 4.47 -27.30
C THR A 1174 45.55 3.49 -27.50
N ILE A 1175 45.09 2.77 -26.46
CA ILE A 1175 44.07 1.71 -26.59
C ILE A 1175 42.79 2.26 -27.26
N GLY A 1176 42.35 1.58 -28.32
CA GLY A 1176 41.26 2.02 -29.20
C GLY A 1176 41.72 2.87 -30.40
N ARG A 1177 43.02 2.89 -30.74
CA ARG A 1177 43.58 3.69 -31.85
C ARG A 1177 44.58 2.91 -32.70
N ALA A 1178 44.66 3.26 -33.98
CA ALA A 1178 45.67 2.75 -34.92
C ALA A 1178 46.96 3.59 -34.83
N GLU A 1179 47.84 3.26 -33.88
CA GLU A 1179 49.05 4.03 -33.53
C GLU A 1179 50.29 3.15 -33.24
N THR A 1180 50.28 1.83 -33.51
CA THR A 1180 51.40 0.93 -33.17
C THR A 1180 52.31 0.61 -34.36
N HIS A 1181 53.48 0.01 -34.09
CA HIS A 1181 54.34 -0.63 -35.07
C HIS A 1181 53.91 -2.08 -35.31
N GLY A 1182 52.79 -2.30 -36.03
CA GLY A 1182 52.25 -3.63 -36.38
C GLY A 1182 51.70 -4.51 -35.24
N CYS A 1183 52.15 -4.36 -34.00
CA CYS A 1183 51.70 -5.14 -32.84
C CYS A 1183 50.33 -4.72 -32.31
N VAL A 1184 49.60 -5.66 -31.69
CA VAL A 1184 48.29 -5.42 -31.09
C VAL A 1184 48.41 -5.23 -29.59
N ARG A 1185 48.10 -4.03 -29.09
CA ARG A 1185 48.17 -3.72 -27.64
C ARG A 1185 46.82 -3.92 -26.96
N LEU A 1186 46.82 -4.54 -25.78
CA LEU A 1186 45.65 -4.82 -24.95
C LEU A 1186 45.86 -4.28 -23.53
N TRP A 1187 44.82 -4.11 -22.73
CA TRP A 1187 45.02 -3.83 -21.30
C TRP A 1187 45.77 -4.99 -20.63
N PHE A 1188 46.49 -4.72 -19.54
CA PHE A 1188 47.40 -5.68 -18.90
C PHE A 1188 46.75 -7.03 -18.59
N ASP A 1189 45.57 -7.02 -17.94
CA ASP A 1189 44.85 -8.25 -17.62
C ASP A 1189 44.25 -8.96 -18.85
N GLN A 1190 43.99 -8.23 -19.94
CA GLN A 1190 43.52 -8.80 -21.21
C GLN A 1190 44.68 -9.52 -21.93
N ALA A 1191 45.86 -8.91 -21.97
CA ALA A 1191 47.09 -9.54 -22.46
C ALA A 1191 47.46 -10.78 -21.62
N LYS A 1192 47.40 -10.66 -20.29
CA LYS A 1192 47.59 -11.76 -19.32
C LYS A 1192 46.61 -12.90 -19.53
N TRP A 1193 45.33 -12.60 -19.76
CA TRP A 1193 44.31 -13.60 -20.06
C TRP A 1193 44.59 -14.29 -21.40
N LEU A 1194 44.89 -13.54 -22.47
CA LEU A 1194 45.23 -14.09 -23.78
C LEU A 1194 46.48 -14.99 -23.71
N TYR A 1195 47.51 -14.54 -22.98
CA TYR A 1195 48.73 -15.29 -22.70
C TYR A 1195 48.42 -16.63 -22.01
N ASN A 1196 47.63 -16.62 -20.94
CA ASN A 1196 47.31 -17.81 -20.14
C ASN A 1196 46.25 -18.73 -20.78
N THR A 1197 45.31 -18.21 -21.57
CA THR A 1197 44.10 -18.95 -21.98
C THR A 1197 44.11 -19.44 -23.43
N CYS A 1198 44.71 -18.73 -24.38
CA CYS A 1198 44.72 -19.12 -25.80
C CYS A 1198 46.06 -19.80 -26.18
N PRO A 1199 46.14 -21.14 -26.39
CA PRO A 1199 47.43 -21.82 -26.57
C PRO A 1199 48.15 -21.45 -27.87
N ILE A 1200 49.43 -21.83 -27.97
CA ILE A 1200 50.18 -21.84 -29.25
C ILE A 1200 49.42 -22.69 -30.28
N GLY A 1201 49.39 -22.26 -31.53
CA GLY A 1201 48.56 -22.84 -32.60
C GLY A 1201 47.12 -22.34 -32.66
N SER A 1202 46.68 -21.48 -31.72
CA SER A 1202 45.36 -20.83 -31.84
C SER A 1202 45.32 -19.92 -33.06
N LYS A 1203 44.29 -20.04 -33.89
CA LYS A 1203 44.12 -19.26 -35.12
C LYS A 1203 43.94 -17.77 -34.81
N VAL A 1204 44.56 -16.91 -35.61
CA VAL A 1204 44.43 -15.45 -35.57
C VAL A 1204 44.03 -14.97 -36.96
N TYR A 1205 42.85 -14.40 -37.08
CA TYR A 1205 42.33 -13.80 -38.32
C TYR A 1205 42.36 -12.28 -38.18
N SER A 1206 42.86 -11.57 -39.19
CA SER A 1206 43.08 -10.12 -39.14
C SER A 1206 42.63 -9.49 -40.45
N TYR A 1207 41.81 -8.44 -40.39
CA TYR A 1207 41.13 -7.87 -41.57
C TYR A 1207 41.06 -6.34 -41.58
#